data_AF-A0A2E6RCX1-F1
#
_entry.id   AF-A0A2E6RCX1-F1
#
_cell.length_a   1.000
_cell.length_b   1.000
_cell.length_c   1.000
_cell.angle_alpha   90.00
_cell.angle_beta   90.00
_cell.angle_gamma   90.00
#
_symmetry.space_group_name_H-M   'P 1'
#
loop_
_entity.id
_entity.type
_entity.pdbx_description
1 polymer ?
#
loop_
_entity_poly.entity_id
_entity_poly.type
_entity_poly.pdbx_seq_one_letter_code
_entity_poly.pdbx_strand_id
1 'polypeptide(L)'
;MRIPTLLLAGIFFVANAHSAEVSIATANPAGTYHLVGSALDAILEERHEVSLKVLETDGSVDNLRLLAEGEAQLGIIQSDILADSAKDAAARQISDLRGLAVLFQEYTQIVVRADSAIQRPLNLVGRRIYVGAPGSGSRKNALDILSAIGMSESDYSADDSFSSVAEAIEAVRSGSLDAAITTNSRLLTADPVRSRGLRLLSLSVPEQARIKLRNPLYSFADVSNSGGGSATLMTSRAILVTNMVDPSLTLTNGFVRTILDEIDQRLELEVARRNDFNLKIHTGSLLAYGMPLELHPAAEEFFLDNHYILNLKWLALAIAVLCLMLLIAAAVHFGEYWKITIRVREAAHARFSPRSFDRLSHAINALTRNPFFLTLWILSTLLLLDIFVILQVESAYAVANDATSPFADRSLFELLIWLITFAATGYPQELFPNSLAGKVAAGAIPLIGLANVLFLLFYSNFKKTERRELEARGMRMPHLSGHVVICGWNSHGVELVRQLIAPSLDDMARRVIVIADLDDEKPFATFDFRSGYFFYYRGDSCDINLLQSACVAEAHAVIVLADERRVHNRNLRSVYTVQAVRSACGELPEGRRPRILAELFYIENASRFISAGVDKLIPLERLSYRIMLGAVINPGISGLLLKLLDSESGYAVHFRKAGNTSGLASSIVGRTFEAAHEALRKRGRQLLAIYKNTGVEHAASDLTFHEKSPYVVRPGPPAHNQDLFDTAIENDDYLVVIEGRGARDVTRADGESVGEYSNTSTLRGDESLAVVSPVFDESVLDFANMLARFSSRVLLVVETRDEDTDEGRDVRLRDRLAKNASLHLTDDFSTTFLPSVDSSCPEFAAIDRAVIIGSDRLHQSTGRTIAEDIDNPDDWAMCTAMALRSFEPLNSEQRTVHLVMEMRRHQNLELCSDLGIDQAIPTERLIRLLTKQMTFYGGLVSEFLMKLLDYSEANNVGILRKIEAGVVPDGERARISKRGGGCVLNIPKVGPCVPLALQKQRGSLKINPPLRADEDTDDVLQAKDALFVLCKPSKTDSDH
;
A
#
# COMPACT_ATOMS: atom_id res chain seq x y z
N MET A 1 -62.41 -28.32 1.69
CA MET A 1 -63.80 -27.90 2.00
C MET A 1 -63.71 -26.42 2.36
N ARG A 2 -64.09 -25.41 1.56
CA ARG A 2 -65.40 -25.16 0.91
C ARG A 2 -66.49 -25.39 1.97
N ILE A 3 -67.34 -24.44 2.38
CA ILE A 3 -68.35 -23.61 1.66
C ILE A 3 -68.98 -22.67 2.75
N PRO A 4 -69.81 -21.61 2.51
CA PRO A 4 -69.78 -20.39 1.66
C PRO A 4 -69.98 -19.10 2.54
N THR A 5 -69.76 -17.83 2.13
CA THR A 5 -70.52 -16.89 1.25
C THR A 5 -72.05 -16.81 1.41
N LEU A 6 -72.57 -15.68 1.92
CA LEU A 6 -73.85 -14.96 1.64
C LEU A 6 -74.26 -14.17 2.91
N LEU A 7 -74.87 -12.98 2.92
CA LEU A 7 -75.13 -11.87 2.01
C LEU A 7 -75.85 -10.81 2.87
N LEU A 8 -75.69 -9.54 2.51
CA LEU A 8 -76.34 -8.34 3.04
C LEU A 8 -77.75 -8.53 3.64
N ALA A 9 -77.96 -7.99 4.85
CA ALA A 9 -79.24 -7.39 5.26
C ALA A 9 -78.92 -6.12 6.05
N GLY A 10 -79.20 -4.98 5.42
CA GLY A 10 -79.06 -3.67 6.04
C GLY A 10 -80.08 -3.48 7.15
N ILE A 11 -79.58 -3.13 8.33
CA ILE A 11 -80.26 -2.24 9.25
C ILE A 11 -79.26 -1.13 9.52
N PHE A 12 -79.49 0.02 8.89
CA PHE A 12 -78.92 1.29 9.31
C PHE A 12 -79.44 1.56 10.73
N PHE A 13 -78.73 1.06 11.74
CA PHE A 13 -78.65 1.79 12.99
C PHE A 13 -77.69 2.92 12.71
N VAL A 14 -78.22 4.07 12.30
CA VAL A 14 -77.58 5.34 12.66
C VAL A 14 -77.62 5.34 14.19
N ALA A 15 -76.58 4.76 14.80
CA ALA A 15 -76.22 5.17 16.12
C ALA A 15 -75.98 6.66 15.98
N ASN A 16 -76.92 7.47 16.49
CA ASN A 16 -76.58 8.81 16.92
C ASN A 16 -75.38 8.61 17.84
N ALA A 17 -74.18 8.84 17.32
CA ALA A 17 -73.06 9.24 18.16
C ALA A 17 -73.53 10.55 18.78
N HIS A 18 -74.20 10.45 19.92
CA HIS A 18 -74.15 11.53 20.89
C HIS A 18 -72.66 11.80 21.03
N SER A 19 -72.19 12.94 20.54
CA SER A 19 -70.86 13.43 20.87
C SER A 19 -70.79 13.43 22.40
N ALA A 20 -70.06 12.47 22.97
CA ALA A 20 -69.84 12.46 24.40
C ALA A 20 -69.13 13.77 24.72
N GLU A 21 -69.82 14.68 25.41
CA GLU A 21 -69.29 15.96 25.82
C GLU A 21 -68.21 15.67 26.87
N VAL A 22 -66.95 15.88 26.52
CA VAL A 22 -65.80 15.63 27.42
C VAL A 22 -65.56 16.89 28.22
N SER A 23 -65.59 16.81 29.54
CA SER A 23 -65.37 17.96 30.41
C SER A 23 -63.91 18.11 30.82
N ILE A 24 -63.42 19.35 30.85
CA ILE A 24 -62.08 19.72 31.32
C ILE A 24 -62.15 20.68 32.51
N ALA A 25 -61.65 20.25 33.67
CA ALA A 25 -61.53 21.07 34.87
C ALA A 25 -60.36 22.05 34.74
N THR A 26 -60.62 23.35 34.88
CA THR A 26 -59.66 24.42 34.56
C THR A 26 -59.41 25.42 35.70
N ALA A 27 -59.95 26.63 35.64
CA ALA A 27 -59.85 27.64 36.68
C ALA A 27 -60.97 28.67 36.48
N ASN A 28 -60.98 29.72 37.28
CA ASN A 28 -61.84 30.88 37.04
C ASN A 28 -61.57 31.51 35.64
N PRO A 29 -62.51 32.28 35.07
CA PRO A 29 -62.36 32.85 33.72
C PRO A 29 -61.12 33.75 33.51
N ALA A 30 -60.58 34.32 34.60
CA ALA A 30 -59.37 35.14 34.58
C ALA A 30 -58.06 34.31 34.66
N GLY A 31 -58.15 33.00 34.89
CA GLY A 31 -57.02 32.11 35.13
C GLY A 31 -56.41 31.52 33.85
N THR A 32 -55.11 31.22 33.90
CA THR A 32 -54.38 30.64 32.77
C THR A 32 -54.95 29.29 32.34
N TYR A 33 -55.45 28.47 33.27
CA TYR A 33 -55.98 27.14 32.93
C TYR A 33 -57.27 27.25 32.12
N HIS A 34 -58.13 28.21 32.43
CA HIS A 34 -59.34 28.47 31.67
C HIS A 34 -59.01 28.95 30.24
N LEU A 35 -58.01 29.83 30.10
CA LEU A 35 -57.50 30.25 28.80
C LEU A 35 -57.01 29.07 27.96
N VAL A 36 -56.21 28.18 28.54
CA VAL A 36 -55.66 27.00 27.85
C VAL A 36 -56.74 25.98 27.51
N GLY A 37 -57.66 25.70 28.44
CA GLY A 37 -58.80 24.82 28.17
C GLY A 37 -59.73 25.35 27.09
N SER A 38 -60.00 26.66 27.08
CA SER A 38 -60.81 27.31 26.04
C SER A 38 -60.14 27.31 24.67
N ALA A 39 -58.80 27.46 24.63
CA ALA A 39 -58.04 27.35 23.40
C ALA A 39 -58.08 25.92 22.83
N LEU A 40 -57.94 24.92 23.71
CA LEU A 40 -58.04 23.52 23.32
C LEU A 40 -59.46 23.15 22.82
N ASP A 41 -60.51 23.63 23.49
CA ASP A 41 -61.89 23.43 23.04
C ASP A 41 -62.12 23.94 21.62
N ALA A 42 -61.71 25.16 21.32
CA ALA A 42 -61.88 25.73 19.98
C ALA A 42 -61.07 25.02 18.89
N ILE A 43 -59.87 24.53 19.22
CA ILE A 43 -59.08 23.72 18.30
C ILE A 43 -59.82 22.43 17.93
N LEU A 44 -60.45 21.78 18.92
CA LEU A 44 -61.16 20.52 18.72
C LEU A 44 -62.54 20.72 18.08
N GLU A 45 -63.21 21.85 18.36
CA GLU A 45 -64.47 22.25 17.70
C GLU A 45 -64.28 22.42 16.19
N GLU A 46 -63.17 23.03 15.75
CA GLU A 46 -62.85 23.23 14.32
C GLU A 46 -62.67 21.91 13.56
N ARG A 47 -62.21 20.84 14.23
CA ARG A 47 -62.07 19.51 13.62
C ARG A 47 -63.39 18.74 13.53
N HIS A 48 -64.48 19.22 14.13
CA HIS A 48 -65.76 18.52 14.25
C HIS A 48 -65.65 17.13 14.90
N GLU A 49 -64.60 16.87 15.69
CA GLU A 49 -64.32 15.54 16.25
C GLU A 49 -64.98 15.34 17.62
N VAL A 50 -64.91 16.31 18.54
CA VAL A 50 -65.50 16.28 19.90
C VAL A 50 -65.68 17.73 20.42
N SER A 51 -66.68 18.00 21.27
CA SER A 51 -66.81 19.27 22.01
C SER A 51 -66.26 19.13 23.43
N LEU A 52 -65.39 20.05 23.86
CA LEU A 52 -64.87 20.09 25.22
C LEU A 52 -65.68 21.07 26.07
N LYS A 53 -66.26 20.56 27.15
CA LYS A 53 -66.90 21.42 28.15
C LYS A 53 -65.86 21.96 29.13
N VAL A 54 -65.47 23.22 28.97
CA VAL A 54 -64.59 23.91 29.91
C VAL A 54 -65.33 24.18 31.22
N LEU A 55 -64.90 23.54 32.31
CA LEU A 55 -65.46 23.75 33.64
C LEU A 55 -64.67 24.85 34.37
N GLU A 56 -65.40 25.86 34.86
CA GLU A 56 -64.88 26.87 35.78
C GLU A 56 -64.73 26.25 37.19
N THR A 57 -63.57 26.44 37.81
CA THR A 57 -63.22 25.84 39.12
C THR A 57 -62.44 26.83 39.98
N ASP A 58 -62.27 26.50 41.27
CA ASP A 58 -61.42 27.26 42.19
C ASP A 58 -59.91 27.05 41.95
N GLY A 59 -59.54 26.24 40.94
CA GLY A 59 -58.18 25.98 40.51
C GLY A 59 -57.70 24.57 40.83
N SER A 60 -56.38 24.39 40.89
CA SER A 60 -55.78 23.06 40.78
C SER A 60 -56.11 22.06 41.91
N VAL A 61 -56.43 22.51 43.14
CA VAL A 61 -56.85 21.58 44.21
C VAL A 61 -58.25 21.04 43.92
N ASP A 62 -59.15 21.92 43.47
CA ASP A 62 -60.51 21.54 43.09
C ASP A 62 -60.53 20.69 41.80
N ASN A 63 -59.67 20.99 40.83
CA ASN A 63 -59.51 20.16 39.63
C ASN A 63 -59.09 18.73 39.97
N LEU A 64 -58.14 18.56 40.90
CA LEU A 64 -57.72 17.24 41.34
C LEU A 64 -58.86 16.49 42.02
N ARG A 65 -59.68 17.18 42.82
CA ARG A 65 -60.88 16.62 43.46
C ARG A 65 -61.91 16.18 42.41
N LEU A 66 -62.27 17.03 41.45
CA LEU A 66 -63.22 16.71 40.38
C LEU A 66 -62.75 15.54 39.51
N LEU A 67 -61.44 15.50 39.20
CA LEU A 67 -60.82 14.37 38.51
C LEU A 67 -60.93 13.08 39.34
N ALA A 68 -60.59 13.12 40.63
CA ALA A 68 -60.63 11.96 41.51
C ALA A 68 -62.05 11.43 41.80
N GLU A 69 -63.03 12.34 41.84
CA GLU A 69 -64.46 12.03 42.03
C GLU A 69 -65.15 11.60 40.73
N GLY A 70 -64.48 11.73 39.57
CA GLY A 70 -65.04 11.40 38.26
C GLY A 70 -66.02 12.43 37.70
N GLU A 71 -66.10 13.61 38.33
CA GLU A 71 -66.95 14.73 37.89
C GLU A 71 -66.37 15.48 36.67
N ALA A 72 -65.06 15.30 36.41
CA ALA A 72 -64.39 15.77 35.19
C ALA A 72 -63.55 14.66 34.54
N GLN A 73 -63.49 14.62 33.21
CA GLN A 73 -62.71 13.60 32.46
C GLN A 73 -61.27 14.05 32.24
N LEU A 74 -61.07 15.33 31.98
CA LEU A 74 -59.76 15.98 31.85
C LEU A 74 -59.60 17.04 32.94
N GLY A 75 -58.37 17.34 33.32
CA GLY A 75 -58.09 18.46 34.20
C GLY A 75 -56.66 18.94 34.08
N ILE A 76 -56.49 20.26 34.18
CA ILE A 76 -55.17 20.88 34.27
C ILE A 76 -54.83 21.05 35.76
N ILE A 77 -53.77 20.40 36.23
CA ILE A 77 -53.34 20.49 37.63
C ILE A 77 -51.88 20.92 37.73
N GLN A 78 -51.50 21.52 38.86
CA GLN A 78 -50.11 21.79 39.20
C GLN A 78 -49.46 20.50 39.72
N SER A 79 -48.28 20.17 39.20
CA SER A 79 -47.58 18.92 39.48
C SER A 79 -47.37 18.68 40.98
N ASP A 80 -47.09 19.74 41.74
CA ASP A 80 -46.77 19.68 43.17
C ASP A 80 -47.95 19.28 44.06
N ILE A 81 -49.20 19.52 43.64
CA ILE A 81 -50.41 19.20 44.43
C ILE A 81 -50.57 17.68 44.62
N LEU A 82 -49.98 16.89 43.74
CA LEU A 82 -49.97 15.43 43.83
C LEU A 82 -49.18 14.91 45.05
N ALA A 83 -48.16 15.63 45.53
CA ALA A 83 -47.30 15.15 46.60
C ALA A 83 -47.97 15.13 47.99
N ASP A 84 -48.94 16.01 48.22
CA ASP A 84 -49.68 16.06 49.49
C ASP A 84 -50.91 15.16 49.47
N SER A 85 -51.53 15.02 48.32
CA SER A 85 -52.72 14.17 48.15
C SER A 85 -52.37 12.67 48.23
N ALA A 86 -51.10 12.30 48.08
CA ALA A 86 -50.57 10.94 48.26
C ALA A 86 -50.46 10.47 49.72
N LYS A 87 -50.72 11.34 50.71
CA LYS A 87 -50.55 11.03 52.15
C LYS A 87 -51.84 10.57 52.85
N ASP A 88 -53.00 10.73 52.21
CA ASP A 88 -54.34 10.47 52.79
C ASP A 88 -55.13 9.39 52.01
N ALA A 89 -56.39 9.12 52.41
CA ALA A 89 -57.29 8.15 51.75
C ALA A 89 -57.52 8.42 50.24
N ALA A 90 -57.22 9.64 49.77
CA ALA A 90 -57.18 10.03 48.36
C ALA A 90 -56.05 9.36 47.55
N ALA A 91 -55.04 8.76 48.20
CA ALA A 91 -53.92 8.08 47.54
C ALA A 91 -54.36 6.96 46.57
N ARG A 92 -55.49 6.30 46.86
CA ARG A 92 -56.05 5.24 46.01
C ARG A 92 -56.80 5.77 44.79
N GLN A 93 -57.32 7.01 44.84
CA GLN A 93 -57.97 7.67 43.70
C GLN A 93 -56.94 8.34 42.78
N ILE A 94 -55.79 8.75 43.31
CA ILE A 94 -54.68 9.33 42.55
C ILE A 94 -53.92 8.28 41.73
N SER A 95 -53.83 7.02 42.21
CA SER A 95 -53.19 5.93 41.47
C SER A 95 -53.90 5.59 40.15
N ASP A 96 -55.16 5.97 40.01
CA ASP A 96 -55.98 5.74 38.82
C ASP A 96 -55.96 6.94 37.84
N LEU A 97 -55.28 8.03 38.21
CA LEU A 97 -55.01 9.14 37.30
C LEU A 97 -53.86 8.80 36.35
N ARG A 98 -53.94 9.31 35.12
CA ARG A 98 -52.89 9.16 34.11
C ARG A 98 -52.50 10.51 33.52
N GLY A 99 -51.20 10.69 33.33
CA GLY A 99 -50.64 11.85 32.65
C GLY A 99 -50.88 11.80 31.15
N LEU A 100 -51.27 12.94 30.58
CA LEU A 100 -51.33 13.12 29.14
C LEU A 100 -50.17 13.98 28.65
N ALA A 101 -49.99 15.17 29.23
CA ALA A 101 -48.94 16.09 28.82
C ALA A 101 -48.53 17.05 29.94
N VAL A 102 -47.27 17.50 29.92
CA VAL A 102 -46.77 18.66 30.68
C VAL A 102 -46.93 19.89 29.79
N LEU A 103 -47.81 20.81 30.16
CA LEU A 103 -48.26 21.89 29.29
C LEU A 103 -47.34 23.12 29.33
N PHE A 104 -46.94 23.58 30.52
CA PHE A 104 -46.04 24.73 30.69
C PHE A 104 -45.49 24.79 32.11
N GLN A 105 -44.35 25.49 32.26
CA GLN A 105 -43.77 25.81 33.56
C GLN A 105 -44.51 26.97 34.25
N GLU A 106 -44.56 26.91 35.57
CA GLU A 106 -45.14 27.97 36.41
C GLU A 106 -44.12 28.46 37.44
N TYR A 107 -44.11 29.77 37.66
CA TYR A 107 -43.17 30.45 38.56
C TYR A 107 -43.92 31.02 39.76
N THR A 108 -43.54 30.56 40.95
CA THR A 108 -44.00 31.14 42.22
C THR A 108 -43.14 32.36 42.55
N GLN A 109 -43.76 33.53 42.48
CA GLN A 109 -43.11 34.83 42.56
C GLN A 109 -43.52 35.54 43.85
N ILE A 110 -42.53 36.00 44.62
CA ILE A 110 -42.76 36.87 45.78
C ILE A 110 -42.49 38.30 45.34
N VAL A 111 -43.55 39.05 45.09
CA VAL A 111 -43.53 40.40 44.53
C VAL A 111 -43.60 41.42 45.66
N VAL A 112 -42.67 42.37 45.65
CA VAL A 112 -42.65 43.53 46.56
C VAL A 112 -42.41 44.81 45.76
N ARG A 113 -42.70 45.98 46.34
CA ARG A 113 -42.27 47.25 45.73
C ARG A 113 -40.75 47.32 45.65
N ALA A 114 -40.24 47.91 44.57
CA ALA A 114 -38.80 48.08 44.34
C ALA A 114 -38.12 48.85 45.48
N ASP A 115 -38.80 49.85 46.04
CA ASP A 115 -38.37 50.69 47.17
C ASP A 115 -38.65 50.09 48.56
N SER A 116 -39.21 48.88 48.64
CA SER A 116 -39.54 48.23 49.91
C SER A 116 -38.30 47.77 50.67
N ALA A 117 -38.34 47.88 52.01
CA ALA A 117 -37.33 47.34 52.91
C ALA A 117 -37.34 45.79 53.03
N ILE A 118 -38.32 45.10 52.43
CA ILE A 118 -38.47 43.64 52.46
C ILE A 118 -37.45 42.99 51.52
N GLN A 119 -36.29 42.57 52.00
CA GLN A 119 -35.20 42.07 51.12
C GLN A 119 -35.17 40.54 50.97
N ARG A 120 -35.79 39.80 51.89
CA ARG A 120 -35.83 38.33 51.89
C ARG A 120 -37.19 37.81 52.37
N PRO A 121 -37.58 36.57 52.05
CA PRO A 121 -38.88 36.00 52.42
C PRO A 121 -39.22 36.12 53.92
N LEU A 122 -38.23 35.96 54.82
CA LEU A 122 -38.44 36.10 56.26
C LEU A 122 -38.86 37.52 56.70
N ASN A 123 -38.68 38.55 55.88
CA ASN A 123 -39.15 39.91 56.19
C ASN A 123 -40.67 40.10 56.03
N LEU A 124 -41.40 39.07 55.58
CA LEU A 124 -42.85 39.08 55.47
C LEU A 124 -43.57 38.92 56.82
N VAL A 125 -42.84 38.63 57.90
CA VAL A 125 -43.40 38.57 59.26
C VAL A 125 -44.04 39.92 59.63
N GLY A 126 -45.29 39.89 60.07
CA GLY A 126 -46.13 41.03 60.45
C GLY A 126 -46.62 41.88 59.28
N ARG A 127 -46.44 41.43 58.02
CA ARG A 127 -46.83 42.18 56.82
C ARG A 127 -48.20 41.76 56.30
N ARG A 128 -48.84 42.67 55.57
CA ARG A 128 -50.08 42.39 54.83
C ARG A 128 -49.72 41.80 53.48
N ILE A 129 -50.01 40.52 53.28
CA ILE A 129 -49.59 39.80 52.08
C ILE A 129 -50.77 39.11 51.40
N TYR A 130 -50.72 39.07 50.07
CA TYR A 130 -51.61 38.21 49.29
C TYR A 130 -50.93 36.86 49.12
N VAL A 131 -51.61 35.80 49.51
CA VAL A 131 -51.09 34.43 49.39
C VAL A 131 -51.75 33.64 48.26
N GLY A 132 -52.65 34.22 47.48
CA GLY A 132 -53.43 33.50 46.47
C GLY A 132 -54.86 33.20 46.91
N ALA A 133 -55.77 33.06 45.94
CA ALA A 133 -57.18 32.79 46.21
C ALA A 133 -57.38 31.44 46.92
N PRO A 134 -58.38 31.31 47.82
CA PRO A 134 -58.76 30.02 48.41
C PRO A 134 -58.94 28.93 47.35
N GLY A 135 -58.47 27.71 47.61
CA GLY A 135 -58.54 26.58 46.67
C GLY A 135 -57.51 26.58 45.53
N SER A 136 -56.86 27.72 45.24
CA SER A 136 -55.84 27.80 44.19
C SER A 136 -54.52 27.13 44.59
N GLY A 137 -53.80 26.54 43.65
CA GLY A 137 -52.45 26.04 43.95
C GLY A 137 -51.40 27.17 44.04
N SER A 138 -51.71 28.40 43.59
CA SER A 138 -50.95 29.60 44.02
C SER A 138 -50.93 29.75 45.54
N ARG A 139 -52.07 29.53 46.20
CA ARG A 139 -52.18 29.52 47.67
C ARG A 139 -51.40 28.39 48.30
N LYS A 140 -51.46 27.21 47.70
CA LYS A 140 -50.66 26.07 48.15
C LYS A 140 -49.15 26.38 48.11
N ASN A 141 -48.66 26.88 46.97
CA ASN A 141 -47.25 27.23 46.79
C ASN A 141 -46.80 28.32 47.76
N ALA A 142 -47.62 29.34 47.98
CA ALA A 142 -47.34 30.39 48.95
C ALA A 142 -47.19 29.85 50.38
N LEU A 143 -48.13 29.00 50.80
CA LEU A 143 -48.10 28.36 52.12
C LEU A 143 -46.91 27.40 52.27
N ASP A 144 -46.51 26.70 51.22
CA ASP A 144 -45.33 25.82 51.23
C ASP A 144 -44.04 26.59 51.41
N ILE A 145 -43.88 27.71 50.71
CA ILE A 145 -42.74 28.62 50.91
C ILE A 145 -42.72 29.15 52.34
N LEU A 146 -43.83 29.71 52.81
CA LEU A 146 -43.93 30.31 54.16
C LEU A 146 -43.68 29.26 55.26
N SER A 147 -44.25 28.06 55.13
CA SER A 147 -44.04 26.96 56.06
C SER A 147 -42.60 26.43 56.04
N ALA A 148 -41.95 26.37 54.87
CA ALA A 148 -40.57 25.90 54.74
C ALA A 148 -39.55 26.86 55.37
N ILE A 149 -39.87 28.16 55.40
CA ILE A 149 -39.06 29.17 56.10
C ILE A 149 -39.43 29.33 57.58
N GLY A 150 -40.41 28.55 58.08
CA GLY A 150 -40.79 28.48 59.48
C GLY A 150 -41.86 29.49 59.91
N MET A 151 -42.59 30.08 58.97
CA MET A 151 -43.72 30.97 59.25
C MET A 151 -45.05 30.19 59.31
N SER A 152 -45.91 30.61 60.23
CA SER A 152 -47.29 30.16 60.41
C SER A 152 -48.26 31.27 59.99
N GLU A 153 -49.56 30.94 59.84
CA GLU A 153 -50.58 31.93 59.47
C GLU A 153 -50.74 33.07 60.49
N SER A 154 -50.36 32.86 61.76
CA SER A 154 -50.35 33.95 62.76
C SER A 154 -49.21 34.96 62.59
N ASP A 155 -48.21 34.64 61.76
CA ASP A 155 -47.03 35.48 61.57
C ASP A 155 -47.22 36.56 60.49
N TYR A 156 -48.33 36.58 59.76
CA TYR A 156 -48.63 37.58 58.72
C TYR A 156 -50.14 37.85 58.63
N SER A 157 -50.54 38.92 57.94
CA SER A 157 -51.96 39.22 57.67
C SER A 157 -52.27 38.87 56.22
N ALA A 158 -52.92 37.73 55.98
CA ALA A 158 -53.42 37.37 54.66
C ALA A 158 -54.59 38.30 54.27
N ASP A 159 -54.52 38.89 53.08
CA ASP A 159 -55.65 39.66 52.51
C ASP A 159 -56.32 38.87 51.40
N ASP A 160 -57.45 38.24 51.72
CA ASP A 160 -58.24 37.43 50.79
C ASP A 160 -59.28 38.26 50.00
N SER A 161 -59.26 39.60 50.10
CA SER A 161 -60.24 40.46 49.43
C SER A 161 -60.03 40.64 47.92
N PHE A 162 -58.90 40.17 47.39
CA PHE A 162 -58.54 40.30 45.98
C PHE A 162 -59.05 39.12 45.15
N SER A 163 -59.79 39.43 44.09
CA SER A 163 -60.42 38.44 43.20
C SER A 163 -59.50 37.97 42.07
N SER A 164 -58.44 38.73 41.76
CA SER A 164 -57.45 38.38 40.75
C SER A 164 -56.02 38.70 41.15
N VAL A 165 -55.06 37.98 40.55
CA VAL A 165 -53.62 38.25 40.69
C VAL A 165 -53.28 39.67 40.23
N ALA A 166 -53.93 40.19 39.19
CA ALA A 166 -53.70 41.54 38.69
C ALA A 166 -54.06 42.61 39.73
N GLU A 167 -55.18 42.44 40.44
CA GLU A 167 -55.60 43.33 41.53
C GLU A 167 -54.60 43.30 42.69
N ALA A 168 -54.14 42.10 43.08
CA ALA A 168 -53.14 41.96 44.14
C ALA A 168 -51.80 42.63 43.79
N ILE A 169 -51.33 42.49 42.54
CA ILE A 169 -50.10 43.14 42.08
C ILE A 169 -50.25 44.67 42.06
N GLU A 170 -51.40 45.20 41.66
CA GLU A 170 -51.66 46.65 41.71
C GLU A 170 -51.80 47.16 43.16
N ALA A 171 -52.33 46.34 44.08
CA ALA A 171 -52.35 46.65 45.51
C ALA A 171 -50.93 46.71 46.11
N VAL A 172 -50.01 45.84 45.68
CA VAL A 172 -48.59 45.96 46.04
C VAL A 172 -48.01 47.25 45.47
N ARG A 173 -48.28 47.56 44.20
CA ARG A 173 -47.76 48.75 43.52
C ARG A 173 -48.23 50.05 44.20
N SER A 174 -49.50 50.14 44.56
CA SER A 174 -50.09 51.29 45.26
C SER A 174 -49.68 51.38 46.74
N GLY A 175 -49.05 50.34 47.30
CA GLY A 175 -48.66 50.26 48.71
C GLY A 175 -49.80 49.89 49.66
N SER A 176 -50.98 49.54 49.12
CA SER A 176 -52.10 49.01 49.90
C SER A 176 -51.78 47.63 50.47
N LEU A 177 -50.91 46.86 49.80
CA LEU A 177 -50.40 45.55 50.19
C LEU A 177 -48.86 45.57 50.26
N ASP A 178 -48.26 44.84 51.21
CA ASP A 178 -46.80 44.85 51.40
C ASP A 178 -46.08 43.87 50.44
N ALA A 179 -46.69 42.73 50.13
CA ALA A 179 -46.18 41.74 49.19
C ALA A 179 -47.30 40.86 48.60
N ALA A 180 -47.06 40.27 47.44
CA ALA A 180 -47.94 39.25 46.86
C ALA A 180 -47.13 38.01 46.48
N ILE A 181 -47.59 36.83 46.89
CA ILE A 181 -47.05 35.54 46.48
C ILE A 181 -48.00 34.94 45.46
N THR A 182 -47.53 34.73 44.24
CA THR A 182 -48.39 34.33 43.11
C THR A 182 -47.67 33.29 42.24
N THR A 183 -48.37 32.24 41.84
CA THR A 183 -47.86 31.27 40.87
C THR A 183 -48.44 31.54 39.50
N ASN A 184 -47.60 31.90 38.54
CA ASN A 184 -48.03 32.26 37.19
C ASN A 184 -47.13 31.61 36.14
N SER A 185 -47.69 31.34 34.97
CA SER A 185 -46.94 30.89 33.78
C SER A 185 -46.03 31.97 33.17
N ARG A 186 -46.18 33.23 33.61
CA ARG A 186 -45.36 34.37 33.17
C ARG A 186 -44.65 35.03 34.34
N LEU A 187 -43.36 35.32 34.15
CA LEU A 187 -42.59 36.16 35.05
C LEU A 187 -43.06 37.62 34.97
N LEU A 188 -43.29 38.24 36.13
CA LEU A 188 -43.60 39.68 36.25
C LEU A 188 -42.55 40.52 35.52
N THR A 189 -41.27 40.14 35.63
CA THR A 189 -40.13 40.84 35.03
C THR A 189 -40.04 40.71 33.52
N ALA A 190 -40.79 39.79 32.91
CA ALA A 190 -40.88 39.66 31.45
C ALA A 190 -41.71 40.77 30.80
N ASP A 191 -42.42 41.58 31.57
CA ASP A 191 -43.14 42.77 31.10
C ASP A 191 -42.58 44.03 31.78
N PRO A 192 -41.78 44.85 31.08
CA PRO A 192 -41.18 46.07 31.64
C PRO A 192 -42.20 47.10 32.13
N VAL A 193 -43.42 47.10 31.57
CA VAL A 193 -44.49 48.00 31.96
C VAL A 193 -45.12 47.52 33.26
N ARG A 194 -45.44 46.22 33.36
CA ARG A 194 -46.05 45.64 34.58
C ARG A 194 -45.07 45.49 35.74
N SER A 195 -43.77 45.35 35.47
CA SER A 195 -42.75 45.23 36.52
C SER A 195 -42.24 46.58 37.03
N ARG A 196 -42.61 47.71 36.40
CA ARG A 196 -42.15 49.04 36.82
C ARG A 196 -42.52 49.29 38.30
N GLY A 197 -41.50 49.62 39.10
CA GLY A 197 -41.67 49.91 40.53
C GLY A 197 -41.84 48.68 41.42
N LEU A 198 -41.68 47.47 40.88
CA LEU A 198 -41.77 46.19 41.60
C LEU A 198 -40.45 45.41 41.48
N ARG A 199 -40.21 44.47 42.38
CA ARG A 199 -39.09 43.50 42.31
C ARG A 199 -39.48 42.16 42.91
N LEU A 200 -38.71 41.12 42.58
CA LEU A 200 -38.89 39.77 43.10
C LEU A 200 -37.94 39.49 44.29
N LEU A 201 -38.39 38.72 45.28
CA LEU A 201 -37.50 38.16 46.31
C LEU A 201 -36.91 36.83 45.86
N SER A 202 -35.62 36.63 46.15
CA SER A 202 -34.90 35.39 45.86
C SER A 202 -35.00 34.41 47.02
N LEU A 203 -35.15 33.12 46.72
CA LEU A 203 -35.01 32.03 47.69
C LEU A 203 -33.54 31.65 47.85
N SER A 204 -33.04 31.59 49.09
CA SER A 204 -31.68 31.14 49.40
C SER A 204 -31.55 29.62 49.30
N VAL A 205 -30.32 29.11 49.07
CA VAL A 205 -30.05 27.66 48.96
C VAL A 205 -30.59 26.85 50.15
N PRO A 206 -30.48 27.30 51.42
CA PRO A 206 -31.11 26.60 52.55
C PRO A 206 -32.64 26.57 52.49
N GLU A 207 -33.29 27.64 52.03
CA GLU A 207 -34.75 27.69 51.88
C GLU A 207 -35.21 26.75 50.76
N GLN A 208 -34.49 26.73 49.63
CA GLN A 208 -34.72 25.80 48.52
C GLN A 208 -34.64 24.33 49.00
N ALA A 209 -33.62 24.00 49.78
CA ALA A 209 -33.46 22.65 50.34
C ALA A 209 -34.62 22.24 51.25
N ARG A 210 -35.12 23.17 52.10
CA ARG A 210 -36.28 22.91 52.99
C ARG A 210 -37.58 22.75 52.21
N ILE A 211 -37.80 23.56 51.18
CA ILE A 211 -38.95 23.46 50.28
C ILE A 211 -38.92 22.09 49.57
N LYS A 212 -37.78 21.72 48.98
CA LYS A 212 -37.62 20.45 48.25
C LYS A 212 -37.75 19.21 49.15
N LEU A 213 -37.35 19.32 50.42
CA LEU A 213 -37.54 18.25 51.40
C LEU A 213 -39.03 18.00 51.70
N ARG A 214 -39.86 19.04 51.69
CA ARG A 214 -41.30 18.94 51.93
C ARG A 214 -42.05 18.39 50.72
N ASN A 215 -41.68 18.86 49.54
CA ASN A 215 -42.27 18.39 48.29
C ASN A 215 -41.17 18.26 47.21
N PRO A 216 -40.83 17.02 46.80
CA PRO A 216 -39.76 16.78 45.84
C PRO A 216 -40.11 17.19 44.40
N LEU A 217 -41.37 17.52 44.12
CA LEU A 217 -41.84 17.91 42.78
C LEU A 217 -41.54 19.38 42.45
N TYR A 218 -41.14 20.19 43.42
CA TYR A 218 -40.67 21.56 43.17
C TYR A 218 -39.28 21.59 42.53
N SER A 219 -39.15 22.47 41.55
CA SER A 219 -37.87 22.85 40.93
C SER A 219 -37.57 24.33 41.21
N PHE A 220 -36.37 24.79 40.85
CA PHE A 220 -35.96 26.18 41.05
C PHE A 220 -35.35 26.75 39.79
N ALA A 221 -35.67 28.01 39.49
CA ALA A 221 -35.16 28.71 38.32
C ALA A 221 -34.61 30.09 38.69
N ASP A 222 -33.44 30.42 38.16
CA ASP A 222 -32.86 31.76 38.27
C ASP A 222 -33.42 32.67 37.18
N VAL A 223 -34.00 33.81 37.59
CA VAL A 223 -34.63 34.77 36.67
C VAL A 223 -34.07 36.17 36.87
N SER A 224 -34.16 37.00 35.83
CA SER A 224 -33.75 38.41 35.91
C SER A 224 -34.70 39.23 36.76
N ASN A 225 -34.16 40.07 37.65
CA ASN A 225 -34.94 40.97 38.51
C ASN A 225 -35.03 42.39 37.92
N SER A 226 -36.12 43.11 38.21
CA SER A 226 -36.44 44.41 37.59
C SER A 226 -35.53 45.58 38.02
N GLY A 227 -34.70 45.39 39.04
CA GLY A 227 -33.70 46.35 39.52
C GLY A 227 -32.24 45.95 39.24
N GLY A 228 -32.01 44.91 38.44
CA GLY A 228 -30.70 44.28 38.25
C GLY A 228 -30.45 43.11 39.22
N GLY A 229 -29.59 42.18 38.81
CA GLY A 229 -29.34 40.92 39.53
C GLY A 229 -30.31 39.79 39.16
N SER A 230 -30.11 38.62 39.77
CA SER A 230 -30.97 37.44 39.61
C SER A 230 -31.81 37.19 40.88
N ALA A 231 -32.97 36.56 40.70
CA ALA A 231 -33.79 36.01 41.77
C ALA A 231 -34.05 34.53 41.48
N THR A 232 -33.78 33.67 42.45
CA THR A 232 -34.13 32.25 42.38
C THR A 232 -35.57 32.05 42.84
N LEU A 233 -36.41 31.51 41.97
CA LEU A 233 -37.83 31.27 42.20
C LEU A 233 -38.13 29.78 42.33
N MET A 234 -39.18 29.45 43.07
CA MET A 234 -39.75 28.09 43.09
C MET A 234 -40.63 27.90 41.85
N THR A 235 -40.51 26.76 41.19
CA THR A 235 -41.28 26.43 39.98
C THR A 235 -42.05 25.13 40.12
N SER A 236 -43.26 25.11 39.56
CA SER A 236 -44.13 23.95 39.35
C SER A 236 -44.39 23.76 37.86
N ARG A 237 -45.11 22.70 37.49
CA ARG A 237 -45.53 22.44 36.10
C ARG A 237 -47.03 22.29 36.04
N ALA A 238 -47.67 22.93 35.07
CA ALA A 238 -49.06 22.64 34.72
C ALA A 238 -49.10 21.36 33.88
N ILE A 239 -49.83 20.35 34.35
CA ILE A 239 -49.94 19.04 33.70
C ILE A 239 -51.40 18.75 33.35
N LEU A 240 -51.61 18.15 32.17
CA LEU A 240 -52.89 17.63 31.72
C LEU A 240 -53.04 16.19 32.18
N VAL A 241 -54.13 15.90 32.88
CA VAL A 241 -54.38 14.61 33.53
C VAL A 241 -55.77 14.11 33.17
N THR A 242 -55.92 12.79 33.07
CA THR A 242 -57.19 12.09 32.88
C THR A 242 -57.41 11.06 33.99
N ASN A 243 -58.66 10.71 34.24
CA ASN A 243 -59.04 9.61 35.15
C ASN A 243 -59.30 8.30 34.39
N MET A 244 -58.92 7.14 34.95
CA MET A 244 -59.16 5.79 34.43
C MET A 244 -60.16 4.95 35.28
N VAL A 245 -60.78 5.51 36.32
CA VAL A 245 -61.65 4.78 37.27
C VAL A 245 -62.93 4.24 36.63
N ASP A 246 -63.57 5.01 35.74
CA ASP A 246 -64.84 4.64 35.12
C ASP A 246 -64.66 4.35 33.62
N PRO A 247 -64.96 3.12 33.13
CA PRO A 247 -64.92 2.78 31.71
C PRO A 247 -65.81 3.67 30.82
N SER A 248 -66.84 4.29 31.38
CA SER A 248 -67.71 5.24 30.68
C SER A 248 -67.11 6.64 30.55
N LEU A 249 -66.12 6.97 31.39
CA LEU A 249 -65.38 8.23 31.39
C LEU A 249 -63.98 8.10 30.74
N THR A 250 -63.56 6.87 30.42
CA THR A 250 -62.25 6.59 29.83
C THR A 250 -62.18 7.12 28.40
N LEU A 251 -61.25 8.03 28.17
CA LEU A 251 -61.01 8.61 26.84
C LEU A 251 -60.54 7.52 25.85
N THR A 252 -61.03 7.59 24.61
CA THR A 252 -60.53 6.67 23.58
C THR A 252 -59.08 6.96 23.24
N ASN A 253 -58.28 5.93 22.95
CA ASN A 253 -56.88 6.10 22.55
C ASN A 253 -56.71 7.05 21.34
N GLY A 254 -57.67 7.03 20.40
CA GLY A 254 -57.69 7.94 19.26
C GLY A 254 -57.85 9.39 19.69
N PHE A 255 -58.76 9.68 20.61
CA PHE A 255 -58.97 11.03 21.14
C PHE A 255 -57.75 11.55 21.90
N VAL A 256 -57.12 10.72 22.74
CA VAL A 256 -55.88 11.09 23.45
C VAL A 256 -54.78 11.45 22.45
N ARG A 257 -54.61 10.67 21.37
CA ARG A 257 -53.64 10.97 20.31
C ARG A 257 -53.94 12.28 19.59
N THR A 258 -55.20 12.52 19.23
CA THR A 258 -55.62 13.79 18.59
C THR A 258 -55.30 14.98 19.50
N ILE A 259 -55.66 14.91 20.79
CA ILE A 259 -55.37 15.98 21.75
C ILE A 259 -53.86 16.26 21.81
N LEU A 260 -53.02 15.23 21.91
CA LEU A 260 -51.57 15.42 22.01
C LEU A 260 -50.97 16.02 20.74
N ASP A 261 -51.44 15.61 19.57
CA ASP A 261 -51.02 16.17 18.28
C ASP A 261 -51.37 17.66 18.17
N GLU A 262 -52.57 18.04 18.60
CA GLU A 262 -53.03 19.44 18.58
C GLU A 262 -52.34 20.31 19.63
N ILE A 263 -52.05 19.74 20.82
CA ILE A 263 -51.24 20.41 21.84
C ILE A 263 -49.85 20.73 21.26
N ASP A 264 -49.21 19.76 20.61
CA ASP A 264 -47.86 19.90 20.07
C ASP A 264 -47.79 20.90 18.90
N GLN A 265 -48.79 20.90 18.01
CA GLN A 265 -48.73 21.67 16.78
C GLN A 265 -49.38 23.06 16.86
N ARG A 266 -50.46 23.22 17.64
CA ARG A 266 -51.39 24.36 17.48
C ARG A 266 -51.74 25.11 18.76
N LEU A 267 -51.65 24.49 19.93
CA LEU A 267 -52.12 25.10 21.18
C LEU A 267 -51.41 26.43 21.51
N GLU A 268 -50.09 26.51 21.33
CA GLU A 268 -49.34 27.76 21.59
C GLU A 268 -49.87 28.92 20.75
N LEU A 269 -50.07 28.67 19.45
CA LEU A 269 -50.56 29.67 18.50
C LEU A 269 -51.98 30.13 18.82
N GLU A 270 -52.86 29.21 19.22
CA GLU A 270 -54.24 29.55 19.56
C GLU A 270 -54.35 30.30 20.89
N VAL A 271 -53.55 29.93 21.88
CA VAL A 271 -53.45 30.69 23.13
C VAL A 271 -52.94 32.11 22.87
N ALA A 272 -51.93 32.27 22.00
CA ALA A 272 -51.39 33.58 21.61
C ALA A 272 -52.40 34.44 20.83
N ARG A 273 -53.36 33.85 20.11
CA ARG A 273 -54.45 34.59 19.43
C ARG A 273 -55.50 35.12 20.40
N ARG A 274 -55.76 34.39 21.49
CA ARG A 274 -56.84 34.67 22.43
C ARG A 274 -56.47 35.67 23.51
N ASN A 275 -55.19 36.01 23.67
CA ASN A 275 -54.73 36.93 24.70
C ASN A 275 -53.50 37.71 24.26
N ASP A 276 -53.30 38.92 24.78
CA ASP A 276 -52.20 39.83 24.41
C ASP A 276 -50.82 39.41 24.93
N PHE A 277 -50.66 38.18 25.43
CA PHE A 277 -49.39 37.70 25.96
C PHE A 277 -49.00 36.31 25.44
N ASN A 278 -47.72 36.16 25.14
CA ASN A 278 -47.15 34.92 24.61
C ASN A 278 -46.93 33.92 25.75
N LEU A 279 -47.89 33.03 25.99
CA LEU A 279 -47.72 31.86 26.86
C LEU A 279 -46.93 30.80 26.09
N LYS A 280 -45.74 30.46 26.57
CA LYS A 280 -44.94 29.39 25.98
C LYS A 280 -45.48 28.03 26.43
N ILE A 281 -46.19 27.35 25.55
CA ILE A 281 -46.60 25.96 25.74
C ILE A 281 -45.39 25.05 25.43
N HIS A 282 -45.25 23.96 26.18
CA HIS A 282 -44.25 22.94 25.90
C HIS A 282 -44.63 22.18 24.62
N THR A 283 -43.64 21.85 23.81
CA THR A 283 -43.80 21.04 22.59
C THR A 283 -42.71 19.97 22.53
N GLY A 284 -42.89 18.99 21.66
CA GLY A 284 -41.98 17.88 21.46
C GLY A 284 -41.77 17.06 22.73
N SER A 285 -40.51 16.78 23.04
CA SER A 285 -40.11 15.96 24.18
C SER A 285 -40.48 16.59 25.55
N LEU A 286 -40.64 17.92 25.63
CA LEU A 286 -41.05 18.62 26.85
C LEU A 286 -42.50 18.33 27.28
N LEU A 287 -43.35 17.81 26.37
CA LEU A 287 -44.71 17.37 26.71
C LEU A 287 -44.72 16.12 27.60
N ALA A 288 -43.68 15.30 27.54
CA ALA A 288 -43.57 14.09 28.33
C ALA A 288 -42.65 14.25 29.54
N TYR A 289 -41.60 15.07 29.43
CA TYR A 289 -40.59 15.20 30.46
C TYR A 289 -41.11 15.88 31.73
N GLY A 290 -40.76 15.31 32.89
CA GLY A 290 -41.16 15.84 34.19
C GLY A 290 -42.58 15.46 34.62
N MET A 291 -43.24 14.52 33.93
CA MET A 291 -44.55 14.00 34.33
C MET A 291 -44.45 13.17 35.64
N PRO A 292 -45.14 13.56 36.72
CA PRO A 292 -45.09 12.84 38.00
C PRO A 292 -46.03 11.63 38.09
N LEU A 293 -46.99 11.50 37.17
CA LEU A 293 -47.91 10.35 37.09
C LEU A 293 -47.48 9.40 35.97
N GLU A 294 -47.93 8.14 36.05
CA GLU A 294 -47.83 7.22 34.91
C GLU A 294 -48.55 7.81 33.70
N LEU A 295 -47.92 7.72 32.52
CA LEU A 295 -48.52 8.18 31.28
C LEU A 295 -49.69 7.28 30.89
N HIS A 296 -50.70 7.88 30.25
CA HIS A 296 -51.75 7.11 29.60
C HIS A 296 -51.14 6.25 28.48
N PRO A 297 -51.57 4.99 28.27
CA PRO A 297 -50.97 4.10 27.26
C PRO A 297 -50.90 4.71 25.86
N ALA A 298 -51.97 5.41 25.44
CA ALA A 298 -51.98 6.10 24.15
C ALA A 298 -51.04 7.31 24.08
N ALA A 299 -50.78 7.97 25.21
CA ALA A 299 -49.81 9.07 25.30
C ALA A 299 -48.37 8.52 25.24
N GLU A 300 -48.10 7.42 25.97
CA GLU A 300 -46.81 6.72 25.88
C GLU A 300 -46.53 6.24 24.45
N GLU A 301 -47.52 5.65 23.76
CA GLU A 301 -47.39 5.23 22.37
C GLU A 301 -47.13 6.43 21.44
N PHE A 302 -47.87 7.53 21.60
CA PHE A 302 -47.65 8.77 20.83
C PHE A 302 -46.23 9.33 21.02
N PHE A 303 -45.73 9.36 22.25
CA PHE A 303 -44.37 9.87 22.52
C PHE A 303 -43.27 8.92 22.01
N LEU A 304 -43.51 7.61 22.00
CA LEU A 304 -42.58 6.62 21.41
C LEU A 304 -42.55 6.71 19.87
N ASP A 305 -43.71 6.84 19.24
CA ASP A 305 -43.86 6.94 17.78
C ASP A 305 -43.19 8.20 17.23
N ASN A 306 -43.32 9.34 17.93
CA ASN A 306 -42.69 10.61 17.56
C ASN A 306 -41.23 10.75 18.06
N HIS A 307 -40.66 9.71 18.68
CA HIS A 307 -39.31 9.71 19.25
C HIS A 307 -39.06 10.75 20.35
N TYR A 308 -40.12 11.26 20.99
CA TYR A 308 -40.06 12.24 22.07
C TYR A 308 -39.59 11.62 23.41
N ILE A 309 -39.80 10.31 23.60
CA ILE A 309 -39.21 9.55 24.71
C ILE A 309 -38.36 8.41 24.13
N LEU A 310 -37.08 8.38 24.51
CA LEU A 310 -36.18 7.26 24.20
C LEU A 310 -36.61 6.00 24.95
N ASN A 311 -36.69 4.87 24.26
CA ASN A 311 -36.96 3.59 24.90
C ASN A 311 -35.74 3.14 25.72
N LEU A 312 -35.74 3.49 27.00
CA LEU A 312 -34.67 3.22 27.97
C LEU A 312 -34.29 1.73 28.05
N LYS A 313 -35.22 0.81 27.78
CA LYS A 313 -34.95 -0.64 27.79
C LYS A 313 -34.03 -1.05 26.63
N TRP A 314 -34.25 -0.50 25.43
CA TRP A 314 -33.37 -0.76 24.28
C TRP A 314 -32.01 -0.10 24.44
N LEU A 315 -31.97 1.08 25.05
CA LEU A 315 -30.72 1.79 25.34
C LEU A 315 -29.87 1.04 26.36
N ALA A 316 -30.48 0.55 27.44
CA ALA A 316 -29.81 -0.30 28.43
C ALA A 316 -29.34 -1.62 27.83
N LEU A 317 -30.13 -2.23 26.94
CA LEU A 317 -29.74 -3.43 26.20
C LEU A 317 -28.53 -3.18 25.29
N ALA A 318 -28.53 -2.07 24.55
CA ALA A 318 -27.41 -1.70 23.67
C ALA A 318 -26.11 -1.49 24.47
N ILE A 319 -26.18 -0.76 25.60
CA ILE A 319 -25.04 -0.58 26.51
C ILE A 319 -24.56 -1.92 27.05
N ALA A 320 -25.47 -2.79 27.52
CA ALA A 320 -25.11 -4.12 28.02
C ALA A 320 -24.42 -4.99 26.96
N VAL A 321 -24.89 -4.94 25.71
CA VAL A 321 -24.28 -5.64 24.58
C VAL A 321 -22.87 -5.11 24.28
N LEU A 322 -22.68 -3.78 24.24
CA LEU A 322 -21.37 -3.17 24.01
C LEU A 322 -20.38 -3.48 25.14
N CYS A 323 -20.83 -3.44 26.39
CA CYS A 323 -20.03 -3.86 27.55
C CYS A 323 -19.64 -5.34 27.47
N LEU A 324 -20.56 -6.22 27.06
CA LEU A 324 -20.25 -7.63 26.83
C LEU A 324 -19.21 -7.81 25.72
N MET A 325 -19.31 -7.05 24.63
CA MET A 325 -18.33 -7.04 23.54
C MET A 325 -16.94 -6.64 24.06
N LEU A 326 -16.84 -5.59 24.87
CA LEU A 326 -15.56 -5.18 25.49
C LEU A 326 -15.00 -6.24 26.45
N LEU A 327 -15.84 -6.90 27.25
CA LEU A 327 -15.42 -7.98 28.13
C LEU A 327 -14.87 -9.18 27.35
N ILE A 328 -15.50 -9.54 26.24
CA ILE A 328 -15.01 -10.59 25.33
C ILE A 328 -13.65 -10.17 24.76
N ALA A 329 -13.52 -8.92 24.30
CA ALA A 329 -12.26 -8.41 23.76
C ALA A 329 -11.12 -8.43 24.79
N ALA A 330 -11.40 -8.00 26.02
CA ALA A 330 -10.43 -8.02 27.12
C ALA A 330 -10.00 -9.46 27.45
N ALA A 331 -10.95 -10.40 27.53
CA ALA A 331 -10.64 -11.79 27.83
C ALA A 331 -9.78 -12.46 26.75
N VAL A 332 -10.00 -12.11 25.48
CA VAL A 332 -9.15 -12.51 24.35
C VAL A 332 -7.74 -11.92 24.50
N HIS A 333 -7.65 -10.63 24.84
CA HIS A 333 -6.37 -9.93 24.96
C HIS A 333 -5.49 -10.48 26.09
N PHE A 334 -6.09 -10.87 27.22
CA PHE A 334 -5.38 -11.43 28.38
C PHE A 334 -5.16 -12.96 28.31
N GLY A 335 -5.39 -13.60 27.17
CA GLY A 335 -4.98 -14.99 26.93
C GLY A 335 -5.89 -16.07 27.52
N GLU A 336 -7.09 -15.73 28.00
CA GLU A 336 -8.13 -16.70 28.45
C GLU A 336 -8.90 -17.32 27.26
N TYR A 337 -8.44 -17.06 26.02
CA TYR A 337 -9.09 -17.41 24.75
C TYR A 337 -9.66 -18.83 24.71
N TRP A 338 -8.85 -19.82 25.05
CA TRP A 338 -9.21 -21.22 24.89
C TRP A 338 -10.31 -21.70 25.85
N LYS A 339 -10.31 -21.21 27.10
CA LYS A 339 -11.29 -21.61 28.14
C LYS A 339 -12.69 -21.08 27.84
N ILE A 340 -12.79 -19.89 27.26
CA ILE A 340 -14.06 -19.23 26.93
C ILE A 340 -14.70 -19.87 25.70
N THR A 341 -13.92 -20.16 24.65
CA THR A 341 -14.44 -20.88 23.47
C THR A 341 -15.03 -22.25 23.81
N ILE A 342 -14.45 -22.98 24.78
CA ILE A 342 -14.94 -24.30 25.18
C ILE A 342 -16.28 -24.18 25.91
N ARG A 343 -16.38 -23.30 26.93
CA ARG A 343 -17.62 -23.13 27.72
C ARG A 343 -18.77 -22.52 26.92
N VAL A 344 -18.48 -21.59 26.01
CA VAL A 344 -19.49 -20.99 25.11
C VAL A 344 -19.99 -22.01 24.09
N ARG A 345 -19.11 -22.88 23.58
CA ARG A 345 -19.48 -23.97 22.66
C ARG A 345 -20.37 -25.02 23.32
N GLU A 346 -20.11 -25.36 24.59
CA GLU A 346 -20.97 -26.25 25.39
C GLU A 346 -22.36 -25.64 25.66
N ALA A 347 -22.43 -24.34 26.00
CA ALA A 347 -23.69 -23.66 26.26
C ALA A 347 -24.53 -23.37 24.99
N ALA A 348 -23.87 -23.09 23.86
CA ALA A 348 -24.54 -22.73 22.60
C ALA A 348 -25.10 -23.96 21.85
N HIS A 349 -24.45 -25.12 21.96
CA HIS A 349 -24.98 -26.38 21.42
C HIS A 349 -26.35 -26.77 22.00
N ALA A 350 -26.70 -26.26 23.19
CA ALA A 350 -27.99 -26.51 23.83
C ALA A 350 -29.13 -25.59 23.34
N ARG A 351 -28.86 -24.52 22.59
CA ARG A 351 -29.87 -23.48 22.27
C ARG A 351 -29.94 -23.00 20.81
N PHE A 352 -28.91 -23.22 19.97
CA PHE A 352 -28.87 -22.67 18.60
C PHE A 352 -28.59 -23.72 17.51
N SER A 353 -29.06 -23.45 16.28
CA SER A 353 -28.80 -24.31 15.12
C SER A 353 -27.32 -24.30 14.71
N PRO A 354 -26.71 -25.44 14.31
CA PRO A 354 -25.25 -25.56 14.10
C PRO A 354 -24.64 -24.56 13.10
N ARG A 355 -25.33 -24.30 11.98
CA ARG A 355 -24.79 -23.49 10.87
C ARG A 355 -24.60 -22.01 11.21
N SER A 356 -25.48 -21.44 12.04
CA SER A 356 -25.39 -20.02 12.44
C SER A 356 -24.27 -19.80 13.45
N PHE A 357 -24.01 -20.80 14.30
CA PHE A 357 -22.92 -20.78 15.28
C PHE A 357 -21.55 -20.92 14.62
N ASP A 358 -21.41 -21.76 13.59
CA ASP A 358 -20.15 -21.89 12.85
C ASP A 358 -19.75 -20.58 12.16
N ARG A 359 -20.72 -19.86 11.56
CA ARG A 359 -20.45 -18.55 10.95
C ARG A 359 -20.05 -17.51 11.98
N LEU A 360 -20.76 -17.45 13.11
CA LEU A 360 -20.45 -16.52 14.19
C LEU A 360 -19.08 -16.81 14.82
N SER A 361 -18.77 -18.08 15.07
CA SER A 361 -17.48 -18.48 15.62
C SER A 361 -16.32 -18.23 14.64
N HIS A 362 -16.51 -18.46 13.33
CA HIS A 362 -15.52 -18.08 12.32
C HIS A 362 -15.29 -16.58 12.26
N ALA A 363 -16.35 -15.77 12.33
CA ALA A 363 -16.23 -14.31 12.35
C ALA A 363 -15.49 -13.83 13.61
N ILE A 364 -15.88 -14.32 14.79
CA ILE A 364 -15.22 -13.99 16.07
C ILE A 364 -13.75 -14.44 16.00
N ASN A 365 -13.46 -15.66 15.57
CA ASN A 365 -12.08 -16.17 15.43
C ASN A 365 -11.24 -15.33 14.46
N ALA A 366 -11.82 -14.81 13.38
CA ALA A 366 -11.11 -13.93 12.44
C ALA A 366 -10.77 -12.57 13.06
N LEU A 367 -11.68 -12.02 13.87
CA LEU A 367 -11.50 -10.75 14.59
C LEU A 367 -10.49 -10.87 15.74
N THR A 368 -10.48 -11.99 16.46
CA THR A 368 -9.66 -12.19 17.67
C THR A 368 -8.25 -12.69 17.40
N ARG A 369 -8.02 -13.40 16.28
CA ARG A 369 -6.71 -13.99 15.95
C ARG A 369 -5.69 -12.95 15.51
N ASN A 370 -6.13 -11.82 14.96
CA ASN A 370 -5.25 -10.73 14.57
C ASN A 370 -5.32 -9.61 15.63
N PRO A 371 -4.22 -9.29 16.32
CA PRO A 371 -4.21 -8.22 17.33
C PRO A 371 -4.65 -6.87 16.76
N PHE A 372 -4.51 -6.67 15.44
CA PHE A 372 -5.03 -5.49 14.75
C PHE A 372 -6.56 -5.40 14.79
N PHE A 373 -7.26 -6.46 14.36
CA PHE A 373 -8.73 -6.47 14.33
C PHE A 373 -9.31 -6.40 15.74
N LEU A 374 -8.64 -7.03 16.71
CA LEU A 374 -9.01 -6.95 18.13
C LEU A 374 -8.91 -5.50 18.66
N THR A 375 -7.80 -4.81 18.40
CA THR A 375 -7.60 -3.43 18.87
C THR A 375 -8.58 -2.46 18.20
N LEU A 376 -8.78 -2.59 16.88
CA LEU A 376 -9.75 -1.80 16.13
C LEU A 376 -11.18 -2.03 16.64
N TRP A 377 -11.52 -3.29 16.96
CA TRP A 377 -12.81 -3.64 17.52
C TRP A 377 -13.04 -3.02 18.91
N ILE A 378 -12.04 -3.06 19.80
CA ILE A 378 -12.11 -2.42 21.13
C ILE A 378 -12.39 -0.92 20.99
N LEU A 379 -11.56 -0.22 20.21
CA LEU A 379 -11.66 1.22 20.07
C LEU A 379 -12.97 1.66 19.39
N SER A 380 -13.45 0.89 18.40
CA SER A 380 -14.75 1.15 17.75
C SER A 380 -15.93 0.92 18.71
N THR A 381 -15.84 -0.11 19.55
CA THR A 381 -16.86 -0.40 20.56
C THR A 381 -16.90 0.67 21.65
N LEU A 382 -15.75 1.22 22.04
CA LEU A 382 -15.67 2.36 22.97
C LEU A 382 -16.33 3.63 22.40
N LEU A 383 -16.06 3.97 21.14
CA LEU A 383 -16.70 5.10 20.47
C LEU A 383 -18.23 4.97 20.44
N LEU A 384 -18.74 3.78 20.13
CA LEU A 384 -20.18 3.50 20.15
C LEU A 384 -20.75 3.50 21.56
N LEU A 385 -19.98 3.10 22.57
CA LEU A 385 -20.42 3.16 23.96
C LEU A 385 -20.57 4.60 24.44
N ASP A 386 -19.62 5.48 24.09
CA ASP A 386 -19.61 6.88 24.50
C ASP A 386 -20.89 7.62 24.07
N ILE A 387 -21.39 7.38 22.85
CA ILE A 387 -22.62 8.04 22.38
C ILE A 387 -23.86 7.65 23.18
N PHE A 388 -23.97 6.37 23.57
CA PHE A 388 -25.08 5.89 24.37
C PHE A 388 -24.99 6.37 25.82
N VAL A 389 -23.77 6.49 26.36
CA VAL A 389 -23.54 7.08 27.68
C VAL A 389 -23.93 8.56 27.68
N ILE A 390 -23.54 9.33 26.65
CA ILE A 390 -23.92 10.74 26.50
C ILE A 390 -25.45 10.89 26.46
N LEU A 391 -26.14 10.06 25.67
CA LEU A 391 -27.61 10.08 25.58
C LEU A 391 -28.29 9.83 26.94
N GLN A 392 -27.81 8.84 27.71
CA GLN A 392 -28.34 8.54 29.04
C GLN A 392 -28.11 9.71 30.02
N VAL A 393 -26.91 10.27 30.02
CA VAL A 393 -26.55 11.35 30.96
C VAL A 393 -27.27 12.66 30.62
N GLU A 394 -27.35 13.02 29.34
CA GLU A 394 -28.02 14.24 28.88
C GLU A 394 -29.53 14.17 29.07
N SER A 395 -30.16 13.00 28.86
CA SER A 395 -31.59 12.84 29.14
C SER A 395 -31.90 12.96 30.63
N ALA A 396 -31.08 12.36 31.50
CA ALA A 396 -31.21 12.54 32.95
C ALA A 396 -31.00 14.01 33.39
N TYR A 397 -30.05 14.71 32.76
CA TYR A 397 -29.78 16.12 33.02
C TYR A 397 -30.93 17.03 32.56
N ALA A 398 -31.50 16.77 31.39
CA ALA A 398 -32.66 17.50 30.86
C ALA A 398 -33.87 17.42 31.78
N VAL A 399 -34.19 16.21 32.29
CA VAL A 399 -35.29 15.99 33.24
C VAL A 399 -35.05 16.71 34.56
N ALA A 400 -33.80 16.72 35.05
CA ALA A 400 -33.48 17.34 36.34
C ALA A 400 -33.53 18.89 36.30
N ASN A 401 -33.37 19.50 35.13
CA ASN A 401 -33.22 20.94 34.98
C ASN A 401 -34.28 21.59 34.06
N ASP A 402 -35.29 20.84 33.62
CA ASP A 402 -36.30 21.29 32.64
C ASP A 402 -35.69 21.97 31.40
N ALA A 403 -34.57 21.44 30.94
CA ALA A 403 -33.84 21.97 29.80
C ALA A 403 -34.04 21.06 28.58
N THR A 404 -34.11 21.66 27.38
CA THR A 404 -34.07 20.89 26.14
C THR A 404 -32.70 20.23 25.98
N SER A 405 -32.67 18.92 25.72
CA SER A 405 -31.42 18.21 25.39
C SER A 405 -31.21 18.25 23.86
N PRO A 406 -30.09 18.82 23.38
CA PRO A 406 -29.75 18.79 21.95
C PRO A 406 -29.64 17.38 21.36
N PHE A 407 -29.44 16.36 22.21
CA PHE A 407 -29.27 14.96 21.81
C PHE A 407 -30.57 14.16 21.85
N ALA A 408 -31.57 14.58 22.63
CA ALA A 408 -32.81 13.82 22.80
C ALA A 408 -33.71 13.90 21.55
N ASP A 409 -33.69 15.04 20.86
CA ASP A 409 -34.55 15.30 19.70
C ASP A 409 -33.93 14.81 18.37
N ARG A 410 -32.77 14.12 18.42
CA ARG A 410 -32.01 13.68 17.23
C ARG A 410 -32.12 12.18 17.02
N SER A 411 -32.21 11.77 15.76
CA SER A 411 -32.25 10.34 15.40
C SER A 411 -30.90 9.67 15.68
N LEU A 412 -30.92 8.36 15.97
CA LEU A 412 -29.69 7.57 16.18
C LEU A 412 -28.74 7.63 14.97
N PHE A 413 -29.29 7.75 13.76
CA PHE A 413 -28.49 7.89 12.55
C PHE A 413 -27.75 9.23 12.49
N GLU A 414 -28.41 10.34 12.82
CA GLU A 414 -27.77 11.67 12.91
C GLU A 414 -26.66 11.68 13.96
N LEU A 415 -26.91 11.03 15.10
CA LEU A 415 -25.94 10.89 16.18
C LEU A 415 -24.70 10.07 15.75
N LEU A 416 -24.87 9.01 14.95
CA LEU A 416 -23.74 8.26 14.39
C LEU A 416 -22.90 9.10 13.41
N ILE A 417 -23.55 9.93 12.58
CA ILE A 417 -22.84 10.85 11.68
C ILE A 417 -22.03 11.87 12.49
N TRP A 418 -22.65 12.42 13.53
CA TRP A 418 -21.98 13.33 14.46
C TRP A 418 -20.76 12.66 15.11
N LEU A 419 -20.91 11.42 15.62
CA LEU A 419 -19.82 10.67 16.26
C LEU A 419 -18.62 10.49 15.32
N ILE A 420 -18.86 10.08 14.07
CA ILE A 420 -17.78 9.88 13.08
C ILE A 420 -17.10 11.20 12.75
N THR A 421 -17.90 12.25 12.52
CA THR A 421 -17.38 13.58 12.18
C THR A 421 -16.57 14.17 13.32
N PHE A 422 -17.07 14.05 14.55
CA PHE A 422 -16.43 14.56 15.76
C PHE A 422 -15.19 13.77 16.14
N ALA A 423 -15.20 12.43 16.00
CA ALA A 423 -14.02 11.60 16.21
C ALA A 423 -12.90 11.91 15.21
N ALA A 424 -13.24 12.26 13.97
CA ALA A 424 -12.27 12.59 12.92
C ALA A 424 -11.72 14.02 13.01
N THR A 425 -12.57 15.00 13.34
CA THR A 425 -12.23 16.43 13.25
C THR A 425 -12.06 17.13 14.59
N GLY A 426 -12.64 16.59 15.67
CA GLY A 426 -12.77 17.28 16.95
C GLY A 426 -13.71 18.48 16.93
N TYR A 427 -14.44 18.72 15.84
CA TYR A 427 -15.36 19.86 15.72
C TYR A 427 -16.79 19.44 16.11
N PRO A 428 -17.36 19.96 17.21
CA PRO A 428 -18.63 19.49 17.76
C PRO A 428 -19.86 19.96 16.97
N GLN A 429 -19.71 20.90 16.03
CA GLN A 429 -20.82 21.60 15.35
C GLN A 429 -21.79 22.24 16.38
N GLU A 430 -23.10 22.24 16.11
CA GLU A 430 -24.16 22.73 17.02
C GLU A 430 -24.58 21.69 18.08
N LEU A 431 -23.99 20.49 18.07
CA LEU A 431 -24.38 19.38 18.93
C LEU A 431 -23.30 19.13 20.00
N PHE A 432 -23.49 19.66 21.21
CA PHE A 432 -22.56 19.44 22.33
C PHE A 432 -23.30 19.28 23.66
N PRO A 433 -22.88 18.32 24.53
CA PRO A 433 -23.62 18.00 25.76
C PRO A 433 -23.59 19.16 26.77
N ASN A 434 -24.70 19.33 27.49
CA ASN A 434 -24.84 20.36 28.51
C ASN A 434 -24.26 19.92 29.85
N SER A 435 -24.42 18.64 30.20
CA SER A 435 -23.97 18.08 31.47
C SER A 435 -22.44 17.99 31.57
N LEU A 436 -21.90 18.09 32.79
CA LEU A 436 -20.46 17.95 33.02
C LEU A 436 -19.96 16.56 32.59
N ALA A 437 -20.69 15.50 32.94
CA ALA A 437 -20.32 14.13 32.61
C ALA A 437 -20.41 13.86 31.09
N GLY A 438 -21.42 14.40 30.40
CA GLY A 438 -21.52 14.35 28.94
C GLY A 438 -20.36 15.07 28.26
N LYS A 439 -19.95 16.24 28.76
CA LYS A 439 -18.78 16.98 28.25
C LYS A 439 -17.48 16.20 28.38
N VAL A 440 -17.29 15.49 29.50
CA VAL A 440 -16.11 14.63 29.70
C VAL A 440 -16.12 13.46 28.72
N ALA A 441 -17.26 12.78 28.56
CA ALA A 441 -17.40 11.70 27.59
C ALA A 441 -17.17 12.17 26.15
N ALA A 442 -17.74 13.33 25.77
CA ALA A 442 -17.49 13.94 24.47
C ALA A 442 -16.00 14.29 24.27
N GLY A 443 -15.29 14.76 25.30
CA GLY A 443 -13.86 15.02 25.23
C GLY A 443 -12.99 13.79 24.91
N ALA A 444 -13.47 12.58 25.22
CA ALA A 444 -12.76 11.33 24.92
C ALA A 444 -12.87 10.93 23.44
N ILE A 445 -13.95 11.30 22.75
CA ILE A 445 -14.26 10.88 21.38
C ILE A 445 -13.13 11.23 20.39
N PRO A 446 -12.62 12.48 20.32
CA PRO A 446 -11.52 12.81 19.40
C PRO A 446 -10.21 12.09 19.73
N LEU A 447 -9.94 11.80 21.01
CA LEU A 447 -8.74 11.06 21.43
C LEU A 447 -8.79 9.61 20.95
N ILE A 448 -9.95 8.96 21.10
CA ILE A 448 -10.16 7.58 20.63
C ILE A 448 -10.15 7.55 19.09
N GLY A 449 -10.74 8.55 18.43
CA GLY A 449 -10.70 8.71 16.98
C GLY A 449 -9.27 8.83 16.43
N LEU A 450 -8.48 9.75 16.99
CA LEU A 450 -7.07 9.94 16.61
C LEU A 450 -6.23 8.69 16.88
N ALA A 451 -6.44 8.01 18.02
CA ALA A 451 -5.74 6.78 18.36
C ALA A 451 -5.98 5.67 17.31
N ASN A 452 -7.21 5.53 16.79
CA ASN A 452 -7.51 4.60 15.70
C ASN A 452 -6.72 4.90 14.43
N VAL A 453 -6.69 6.17 13.99
CA VAL A 453 -5.98 6.58 12.77
C VAL A 453 -4.48 6.35 12.91
N LEU A 454 -3.88 6.74 14.04
CA LEU A 454 -2.47 6.50 14.31
C LEU A 454 -2.16 5.00 14.33
N PHE A 455 -2.97 4.19 15.00
CA PHE A 455 -2.79 2.74 15.02
C PHE A 455 -2.83 2.11 13.61
N LEU A 456 -3.74 2.56 12.75
CA LEU A 456 -3.82 2.12 11.35
C LEU A 456 -2.53 2.44 10.57
N LEU A 457 -2.02 3.66 10.72
CA LEU A 457 -0.79 4.10 10.05
C LEU A 457 0.44 3.35 10.57
N PHE A 458 0.58 3.22 11.89
CA PHE A 458 1.69 2.49 12.51
C PHE A 458 1.65 1.00 12.16
N TYR A 459 0.48 0.36 12.22
CA TYR A 459 0.36 -1.06 11.89
C TYR A 459 0.66 -1.33 10.42
N SER A 460 0.15 -0.50 9.50
CA SER A 460 0.44 -0.63 8.06
C SER A 460 1.94 -0.48 7.78
N ASN A 461 2.58 0.53 8.36
CA ASN A 461 4.02 0.74 8.22
C ASN A 461 4.81 -0.38 8.87
N PHE A 462 4.45 -0.80 10.08
CA PHE A 462 5.10 -1.92 10.77
C PHE A 462 5.01 -3.21 9.96
N LYS A 463 3.83 -3.56 9.44
CA LYS A 463 3.65 -4.75 8.57
C LYS A 463 4.44 -4.64 7.27
N LYS A 464 4.52 -3.45 6.69
CA LYS A 464 5.34 -3.20 5.49
C LYS A 464 6.83 -3.36 5.79
N THR A 465 7.29 -2.86 6.93
CA THR A 465 8.68 -2.99 7.39
C THR A 465 9.02 -4.44 7.73
N GLU A 466 8.20 -5.11 8.53
CA GLU A 466 8.34 -6.54 8.85
C GLU A 466 8.40 -7.39 7.57
N ARG A 467 7.53 -7.10 6.59
CA ARG A 467 7.56 -7.77 5.29
C ARG A 467 8.89 -7.55 4.56
N ARG A 468 9.37 -6.29 4.49
CA ARG A 468 10.66 -5.97 3.85
C ARG A 468 11.84 -6.62 4.57
N GLU A 469 11.79 -6.73 5.89
CA GLU A 469 12.83 -7.40 6.68
C GLU A 469 12.86 -8.90 6.43
N LEU A 470 11.70 -9.55 6.38
CA LEU A 470 11.59 -10.97 6.05
C LEU A 470 12.03 -11.26 4.61
N GLU A 471 11.70 -10.39 3.66
CA GLU A 471 12.17 -10.47 2.26
C GLU A 471 13.69 -10.26 2.18
N ALA A 472 14.26 -9.30 2.92
CA ALA A 472 15.71 -9.04 2.94
C ALA A 472 16.52 -10.18 3.57
N ARG A 473 15.95 -10.89 4.55
CA ARG A 473 16.51 -12.12 5.14
C ARG A 473 16.31 -13.37 4.29
N GLY A 474 15.52 -13.26 3.22
CA GLY A 474 15.12 -14.36 2.36
C GLY A 474 14.25 -15.41 3.05
N MET A 475 13.44 -15.01 4.03
CA MET A 475 12.50 -15.89 4.74
C MET A 475 11.10 -15.88 4.13
N ARG A 476 10.85 -14.99 3.15
CA ARG A 476 9.55 -14.85 2.49
C ARG A 476 9.73 -14.59 1.00
N MET A 477 8.99 -15.33 0.18
CA MET A 477 8.94 -15.17 -1.27
C MET A 477 7.61 -14.61 -1.76
N PRO A 478 7.61 -13.67 -2.72
CA PRO A 478 6.42 -13.36 -3.50
C PRO A 478 6.16 -14.45 -4.56
N HIS A 479 4.89 -14.68 -4.88
CA HIS A 479 4.50 -15.51 -6.01
C HIS A 479 4.71 -14.72 -7.31
N LEU A 480 5.58 -15.21 -8.19
CA LEU A 480 6.01 -14.55 -9.42
C LEU A 480 5.89 -15.52 -10.61
N SER A 481 5.66 -14.96 -11.79
CA SER A 481 5.64 -15.70 -13.07
C SER A 481 6.47 -14.96 -14.12
N GLY A 482 7.11 -15.71 -15.03
CA GLY A 482 7.99 -15.17 -16.07
C GLY A 482 9.30 -14.56 -15.58
N HIS A 483 9.64 -14.76 -14.29
CA HIS A 483 10.87 -14.31 -13.65
C HIS A 483 12.08 -15.18 -14.01
N VAL A 484 13.28 -14.72 -13.67
CA VAL A 484 14.52 -15.50 -13.77
C VAL A 484 14.90 -15.98 -12.38
N VAL A 485 15.27 -17.25 -12.24
CA VAL A 485 15.76 -17.81 -10.98
C VAL A 485 17.26 -18.06 -11.12
N ILE A 486 18.05 -17.59 -10.16
CA ILE A 486 19.49 -17.86 -10.06
C ILE A 486 19.68 -18.82 -8.89
N CYS A 487 20.24 -19.98 -9.16
CA CYS A 487 20.54 -21.01 -8.18
C CYS A 487 22.05 -21.02 -7.89
N GLY A 488 22.41 -20.85 -6.62
CA GLY A 488 23.79 -20.67 -6.18
C GLY A 488 24.22 -19.21 -6.19
N TRP A 489 25.43 -18.97 -5.71
CA TRP A 489 26.03 -17.64 -5.65
C TRP A 489 27.54 -17.73 -5.78
N ASN A 490 28.13 -16.75 -6.46
CA ASN A 490 29.57 -16.56 -6.59
C ASN A 490 29.91 -15.07 -6.48
N SER A 491 31.21 -14.74 -6.48
CA SER A 491 31.68 -13.35 -6.39
C SER A 491 31.16 -12.45 -7.53
N HIS A 492 30.72 -13.09 -8.61
CA HIS A 492 30.33 -12.47 -9.87
C HIS A 492 28.80 -12.26 -10.03
N GLY A 493 27.99 -12.90 -9.18
CA GLY A 493 26.52 -12.90 -9.27
C GLY A 493 25.86 -11.52 -9.16
N VAL A 494 26.49 -10.58 -8.44
CA VAL A 494 25.97 -9.21 -8.24
C VAL A 494 25.75 -8.51 -9.59
N GLU A 495 26.73 -8.57 -10.46
CA GLU A 495 26.68 -7.87 -11.74
C GLU A 495 25.76 -8.59 -12.72
N LEU A 496 25.71 -9.94 -12.69
CA LEU A 496 24.73 -10.68 -13.48
C LEU A 496 23.30 -10.24 -13.13
N VAL A 497 22.99 -10.10 -11.83
CA VAL A 497 21.71 -9.58 -11.36
C VAL A 497 21.46 -8.17 -11.88
N ARG A 498 22.44 -7.25 -11.80
CA ARG A 498 22.31 -5.88 -12.34
C ARG A 498 21.99 -5.90 -13.83
N GLN A 499 22.71 -6.72 -14.58
CA GLN A 499 22.55 -6.86 -16.03
C GLN A 499 21.18 -7.44 -16.42
N LEU A 500 20.63 -8.37 -15.63
CA LEU A 500 19.30 -8.96 -15.84
C LEU A 500 18.15 -8.01 -15.47
N ILE A 501 18.35 -7.14 -14.48
CA ILE A 501 17.36 -6.16 -14.02
C ILE A 501 17.39 -4.87 -14.86
N ALA A 502 18.51 -4.56 -15.52
CA ALA A 502 18.66 -3.38 -16.36
C ALA A 502 17.60 -3.34 -17.48
N PRO A 503 16.89 -2.21 -17.66
CA PRO A 503 15.89 -2.08 -18.72
C PRO A 503 16.56 -2.18 -20.10
N SER A 504 16.08 -3.07 -20.97
CA SER A 504 16.59 -3.22 -22.34
C SER A 504 15.61 -2.62 -23.37
N LEU A 505 16.08 -2.41 -24.60
CA LEU A 505 15.34 -1.77 -25.69
C LEU A 505 14.04 -2.49 -26.10
N ASP A 506 13.97 -3.82 -25.91
CA ASP A 506 12.84 -4.67 -26.32
C ASP A 506 12.24 -5.50 -25.16
N ASP A 507 12.91 -5.65 -24.01
CA ASP A 507 12.42 -6.44 -22.86
C ASP A 507 12.00 -5.57 -21.67
N MET A 508 10.81 -5.86 -21.15
CA MET A 508 10.44 -5.46 -19.79
C MET A 508 11.47 -6.06 -18.83
N ALA A 509 12.14 -5.22 -18.04
CA ALA A 509 13.04 -5.64 -16.96
C ALA A 509 12.40 -6.81 -16.19
N ARG A 510 13.10 -7.94 -16.10
CA ARG A 510 12.54 -9.13 -15.46
C ARG A 510 12.85 -9.13 -13.97
N ARG A 511 11.93 -9.69 -13.20
CA ARG A 511 12.16 -9.95 -11.79
C ARG A 511 13.14 -11.12 -11.67
N VAL A 512 14.10 -11.00 -10.77
CA VAL A 512 15.16 -11.99 -10.52
C VAL A 512 15.00 -12.50 -9.08
N ILE A 513 15.00 -13.81 -8.92
CA ILE A 513 15.06 -14.49 -7.62
C ILE A 513 16.43 -15.15 -7.50
N VAL A 514 17.17 -14.87 -6.43
CA VAL A 514 18.41 -15.57 -6.10
C VAL A 514 18.14 -16.56 -4.98
N ILE A 515 18.46 -17.83 -5.20
CA ILE A 515 18.40 -18.91 -4.21
C ILE A 515 19.82 -19.27 -3.83
N ALA A 516 20.24 -18.90 -2.63
CA ALA A 516 21.58 -19.20 -2.14
C ALA A 516 21.59 -19.37 -0.62
N ASP A 517 22.54 -20.16 -0.14
CA ASP A 517 22.80 -20.36 1.28
C ASP A 517 24.07 -19.59 1.68
N LEU A 518 23.86 -18.32 2.04
CA LEU A 518 24.92 -17.38 2.46
C LEU A 518 24.93 -17.23 3.99
N ASP A 519 26.12 -16.97 4.55
CA ASP A 519 26.31 -16.88 6.00
C ASP A 519 25.64 -15.63 6.60
N ASP A 520 25.74 -14.49 5.90
CA ASP A 520 25.18 -13.22 6.33
C ASP A 520 23.64 -13.24 6.44
N GLU A 521 23.09 -12.53 7.43
CA GLU A 521 21.63 -12.40 7.57
C GLU A 521 20.98 -11.65 6.40
N LYS A 522 21.65 -10.61 5.88
CA LYS A 522 21.16 -9.75 4.79
C LYS A 522 22.28 -9.50 3.77
N PRO A 523 22.71 -10.53 3.02
CA PRO A 523 23.89 -10.47 2.14
C PRO A 523 23.77 -9.40 1.05
N PHE A 524 22.53 -9.00 0.72
CA PHE A 524 22.25 -8.05 -0.35
C PHE A 524 21.92 -6.63 0.09
N ALA A 525 21.99 -6.33 1.40
CA ALA A 525 21.59 -5.01 1.90
C ALA A 525 22.51 -3.87 1.46
N THR A 526 23.77 -4.16 1.14
CA THR A 526 24.78 -3.18 0.67
C THR A 526 24.65 -2.87 -0.82
N PHE A 527 24.01 -3.75 -1.60
CA PHE A 527 23.86 -3.56 -3.04
C PHE A 527 22.56 -2.81 -3.35
N ASP A 528 22.68 -1.70 -4.07
CA ASP A 528 21.54 -0.89 -4.50
C ASP A 528 20.83 -1.53 -5.71
N PHE A 529 20.13 -2.64 -5.47
CA PHE A 529 19.28 -3.25 -6.50
C PHE A 529 17.94 -2.53 -6.61
N ARG A 530 17.43 -2.41 -7.83
CA ARG A 530 16.15 -1.79 -8.10
C ARG A 530 15.02 -2.49 -7.32
N SER A 531 14.39 -1.73 -6.42
CA SER A 531 13.30 -2.23 -5.57
C SER A 531 12.17 -2.88 -6.38
N GLY A 532 11.76 -4.08 -5.97
CA GLY A 532 10.67 -4.85 -6.60
C GLY A 532 11.07 -5.70 -7.81
N TYR A 533 12.35 -5.65 -8.24
CA TYR A 533 12.89 -6.49 -9.31
C TYR A 533 13.85 -7.56 -8.81
N PHE A 534 14.40 -7.41 -7.60
CA PHE A 534 15.31 -8.37 -6.98
C PHE A 534 14.66 -9.01 -5.74
N PHE A 535 14.79 -10.33 -5.62
CA PHE A 535 14.35 -11.09 -4.46
C PHE A 535 15.42 -12.13 -4.08
N TYR A 536 15.67 -12.30 -2.79
CA TYR A 536 16.62 -13.28 -2.27
C TYR A 536 15.87 -14.33 -1.45
N TYR A 537 16.09 -15.61 -1.72
CA TYR A 537 15.59 -16.74 -0.95
C TYR A 537 16.77 -17.47 -0.30
N ARG A 538 16.83 -17.46 1.03
CA ARG A 538 17.88 -18.14 1.77
C ARG A 538 17.62 -19.64 1.80
N GLY A 539 18.58 -20.43 1.32
CA GLY A 539 18.58 -21.88 1.46
C GLY A 539 19.33 -22.61 0.34
N ASP A 540 19.38 -23.94 0.45
CA ASP A 540 20.07 -24.78 -0.52
C ASP A 540 19.29 -24.85 -1.84
N SER A 541 19.97 -24.53 -2.94
CA SER A 541 19.40 -24.60 -4.29
C SER A 541 19.06 -26.03 -4.74
N CYS A 542 19.47 -27.06 -3.99
CA CYS A 542 19.07 -28.45 -4.21
C CYS A 542 17.74 -28.82 -3.53
N ASP A 543 17.15 -27.97 -2.68
CA ASP A 543 15.88 -28.26 -2.01
C ASP A 543 14.68 -28.04 -2.95
N ILE A 544 14.00 -29.14 -3.29
CA ILE A 544 12.82 -29.15 -4.15
C ILE A 544 11.68 -28.29 -3.58
N ASN A 545 11.47 -28.30 -2.26
CA ASN A 545 10.37 -27.54 -1.65
C ASN A 545 10.62 -26.03 -1.75
N LEU A 546 11.88 -25.63 -1.59
CA LEU A 546 12.31 -24.25 -1.75
C LEU A 546 12.15 -23.80 -3.21
N LEU A 547 12.58 -24.62 -4.17
CA LEU A 547 12.41 -24.36 -5.60
C LEU A 547 10.93 -24.24 -6.01
N GLN A 548 10.05 -25.09 -5.46
CA GLN A 548 8.60 -25.00 -5.67
C GLN A 548 8.04 -23.70 -5.08
N SER A 549 8.48 -23.31 -3.88
CA SER A 549 8.08 -22.05 -3.24
C SER A 549 8.56 -20.82 -4.02
N ALA A 550 9.70 -20.92 -4.72
CA ALA A 550 10.22 -19.92 -5.65
C ALA A 550 9.53 -19.92 -7.03
N CYS A 551 8.51 -20.75 -7.22
CA CYS A 551 7.72 -20.85 -8.45
C CYS A 551 8.56 -21.13 -9.70
N VAL A 552 9.58 -22.00 -9.57
CA VAL A 552 10.53 -22.31 -10.64
C VAL A 552 9.85 -22.86 -11.90
N ALA A 553 8.73 -23.58 -11.76
CA ALA A 553 7.94 -24.08 -12.88
C ALA A 553 7.35 -22.96 -13.77
N GLU A 554 7.14 -21.76 -13.22
CA GLU A 554 6.62 -20.58 -13.94
C GLU A 554 7.73 -19.60 -14.32
N ALA A 555 8.98 -19.92 -14.02
CA ALA A 555 10.13 -19.10 -14.41
C ALA A 555 10.32 -19.13 -15.93
N HIS A 556 10.85 -18.04 -16.48
CA HIS A 556 11.30 -18.00 -17.87
C HIS A 556 12.58 -18.80 -18.07
N ALA A 557 13.53 -18.64 -17.13
CA ALA A 557 14.81 -19.32 -17.16
C ALA A 557 15.36 -19.49 -15.75
N VAL A 558 16.16 -20.54 -15.57
CA VAL A 558 16.92 -20.84 -14.36
C VAL A 558 18.40 -20.81 -14.72
N ILE A 559 19.19 -20.03 -13.99
CA ILE A 559 20.64 -19.93 -14.15
C ILE A 559 21.28 -20.61 -12.94
N VAL A 560 22.07 -21.66 -13.16
CA VAL A 560 22.81 -22.37 -12.12
C VAL A 560 24.25 -21.86 -12.14
N LEU A 561 24.61 -21.08 -11.12
CA LEU A 561 25.95 -20.55 -10.94
C LEU A 561 26.86 -21.59 -10.30
N ALA A 562 28.13 -21.57 -10.66
CA ALA A 562 29.15 -22.38 -10.00
C ALA A 562 29.57 -21.70 -8.69
N ASP A 563 29.46 -22.41 -7.56
CA ASP A 563 29.87 -21.90 -6.24
C ASP A 563 31.39 -22.03 -6.06
N GLU A 564 32.10 -20.89 -6.19
CA GLU A 564 33.56 -20.78 -6.06
C GLU A 564 34.10 -21.23 -4.70
N ARG A 565 33.30 -21.10 -3.62
CA ARG A 565 33.71 -21.46 -2.25
C ARG A 565 33.59 -22.95 -1.98
N ARG A 566 32.85 -23.69 -2.82
CA ARG A 566 32.51 -25.10 -2.63
C ARG A 566 32.83 -25.98 -3.86
N VAL A 567 33.87 -25.62 -4.62
CA VAL A 567 34.35 -26.38 -5.82
C VAL A 567 35.01 -27.72 -5.45
N HIS A 568 35.05 -28.11 -4.17
CA HIS A 568 35.38 -29.48 -3.76
C HIS A 568 34.45 -30.46 -4.52
N ASN A 569 35.04 -31.28 -5.40
CA ASN A 569 34.39 -32.23 -6.33
C ASN A 569 34.04 -31.74 -7.75
N ARG A 570 34.87 -30.87 -8.37
CA ARG A 570 34.81 -30.56 -9.82
C ARG A 570 33.43 -30.04 -10.30
N ASN A 571 32.77 -29.19 -9.51
CA ASN A 571 31.49 -28.55 -9.86
C ASN A 571 30.29 -29.52 -10.04
N LEU A 572 30.32 -30.71 -9.41
CA LEU A 572 29.22 -31.69 -9.51
C LEU A 572 27.95 -31.27 -8.74
N ARG A 573 28.03 -30.33 -7.79
CA ARG A 573 26.85 -29.83 -7.06
C ARG A 573 25.81 -29.22 -8.00
N SER A 574 26.26 -28.46 -9.00
CA SER A 574 25.39 -27.86 -10.00
C SER A 574 24.58 -28.89 -10.79
N VAL A 575 25.11 -30.11 -10.99
CA VAL A 575 24.37 -31.22 -11.59
C VAL A 575 23.18 -31.63 -10.71
N TYR A 576 23.36 -31.73 -9.39
CA TYR A 576 22.27 -32.01 -8.46
C TYR A 576 21.25 -30.88 -8.41
N THR A 577 21.69 -29.63 -8.45
CA THR A 577 20.80 -28.46 -8.53
C THR A 577 19.93 -28.50 -9.79
N VAL A 578 20.50 -28.85 -10.95
CA VAL A 578 19.75 -29.02 -12.19
C VAL A 578 18.70 -30.13 -12.06
N GLN A 579 19.06 -31.27 -11.47
CA GLN A 579 18.11 -32.36 -11.23
C GLN A 579 16.98 -31.95 -10.28
N ALA A 580 17.29 -31.20 -9.22
CA ALA A 580 16.30 -30.67 -8.28
C ALA A 580 15.35 -29.69 -8.98
N VAL A 581 15.86 -28.80 -9.83
CA VAL A 581 15.05 -27.88 -10.65
C VAL A 581 14.12 -28.64 -11.59
N ARG A 582 14.63 -29.66 -12.30
CA ARG A 582 13.79 -30.50 -13.18
C ARG A 582 12.72 -31.25 -12.40
N SER A 583 13.06 -31.81 -11.25
CA SER A 583 12.13 -32.50 -10.35
C SER A 583 11.04 -31.54 -9.82
N ALA A 584 11.42 -30.33 -9.41
CA ALA A 584 10.50 -29.30 -8.93
C ALA A 584 9.50 -28.81 -10.01
N CYS A 585 9.89 -28.86 -11.28
CA CYS A 585 9.03 -28.49 -12.40
C CYS A 585 7.99 -29.58 -12.78
N GLY A 586 8.23 -30.85 -12.43
CA GLY A 586 7.36 -31.97 -12.79
C GLY A 586 7.24 -32.20 -14.32
N GLU A 587 6.18 -32.91 -14.73
CA GLU A 587 5.90 -33.22 -16.14
C GLU A 587 5.20 -32.06 -16.86
N LEU A 588 5.95 -31.03 -17.24
CA LEU A 588 5.45 -29.96 -18.11
C LEU A 588 5.66 -30.30 -19.60
N PRO A 589 4.81 -29.82 -20.54
CA PRO A 589 5.05 -29.92 -21.98
C PRO A 589 6.31 -29.14 -22.41
N GLU A 590 6.96 -29.56 -23.50
CA GLU A 590 8.27 -29.03 -23.95
C GLU A 590 8.34 -27.53 -24.29
N GLY A 591 7.21 -26.80 -24.36
CA GLY A 591 7.21 -25.34 -24.52
C GLY A 591 6.94 -24.52 -23.24
N ARG A 592 6.64 -25.20 -22.12
CA ARG A 592 6.29 -24.55 -20.84
C ARG A 592 7.32 -24.74 -19.73
N ARG A 593 8.38 -25.52 -19.98
CA ARG A 593 9.47 -25.70 -19.02
C ARG A 593 10.38 -24.47 -19.01
N PRO A 594 10.88 -24.05 -17.84
CA PRO A 594 11.92 -23.05 -17.78
C PRO A 594 13.18 -23.58 -18.47
N ARG A 595 13.89 -22.69 -19.17
CA ARG A 595 15.20 -23.00 -19.74
C ARG A 595 16.26 -23.01 -18.64
N ILE A 596 17.05 -24.05 -18.54
CA ILE A 596 18.13 -24.19 -17.56
C ILE A 596 19.47 -23.89 -18.22
N LEU A 597 20.11 -22.82 -17.77
CA LEU A 597 21.47 -22.46 -18.10
C LEU A 597 22.37 -22.84 -16.93
N ALA A 598 23.50 -23.49 -17.18
CA ALA A 598 24.43 -23.86 -16.12
C ALA A 598 25.88 -23.49 -16.46
N GLU A 599 26.56 -22.91 -15.49
CA GLU A 599 27.99 -22.62 -15.58
C GLU A 599 28.81 -23.90 -15.46
N LEU A 600 29.70 -24.10 -16.42
CA LEU A 600 30.60 -25.24 -16.49
C LEU A 600 32.04 -24.76 -16.35
N PHE A 601 32.66 -25.13 -15.24
CA PHE A 601 34.07 -24.86 -14.98
C PHE A 601 34.98 -25.96 -15.58
N TYR A 602 34.59 -27.23 -15.41
CA TYR A 602 35.34 -28.40 -15.88
C TYR A 602 34.69 -29.02 -17.10
N ILE A 603 35.34 -28.92 -18.26
CA ILE A 603 34.79 -29.38 -19.54
C ILE A 603 34.52 -30.89 -19.56
N GLU A 604 35.27 -31.68 -18.79
CA GLU A 604 35.15 -33.14 -18.70
C GLU A 604 33.80 -33.57 -18.13
N ASN A 605 33.12 -32.67 -17.41
CA ASN A 605 31.80 -32.91 -16.84
C ASN A 605 30.65 -32.48 -17.76
N ALA A 606 30.91 -31.93 -18.95
CA ALA A 606 29.86 -31.45 -19.86
C ALA A 606 28.77 -32.51 -20.10
N SER A 607 29.17 -33.75 -20.40
CA SER A 607 28.24 -34.87 -20.64
C SER A 607 27.31 -35.16 -19.46
N ARG A 608 27.79 -34.96 -18.21
CA ARG A 608 26.98 -35.15 -17.00
C ARG A 608 25.92 -34.07 -16.84
N PHE A 609 26.24 -32.82 -17.15
CA PHE A 609 25.27 -31.73 -17.10
C PHE A 609 24.20 -31.88 -18.19
N ILE A 610 24.60 -32.25 -19.41
CA ILE A 610 23.66 -32.53 -20.51
C ILE A 610 22.70 -33.65 -20.10
N SER A 611 23.26 -34.73 -19.53
CA SER A 611 22.47 -35.89 -19.06
C SER A 611 21.53 -35.55 -17.90
N ALA A 612 21.86 -34.54 -17.09
CA ALA A 612 20.99 -34.03 -16.03
C ALA A 612 19.85 -33.14 -16.55
N GLY A 613 19.86 -32.80 -17.84
CA GLY A 613 18.83 -31.99 -18.48
C GLY A 613 19.12 -30.50 -18.41
N VAL A 614 20.37 -30.07 -18.51
CA VAL A 614 20.70 -28.65 -18.80
C VAL A 614 20.36 -28.34 -20.26
N ASP A 615 19.71 -27.20 -20.50
CA ASP A 615 19.38 -26.75 -21.87
C ASP A 615 20.56 -26.01 -22.51
N LYS A 616 21.32 -25.23 -21.73
CA LYS A 616 22.51 -24.54 -22.23
C LYS A 616 23.67 -24.54 -21.22
N LEU A 617 24.84 -24.99 -21.68
CA LEU A 617 26.07 -24.92 -20.91
C LEU A 617 26.86 -23.66 -21.22
N ILE A 618 27.40 -23.05 -20.16
CA ILE A 618 28.27 -21.88 -20.23
C ILE A 618 29.68 -22.31 -19.81
N PRO A 619 30.55 -22.75 -20.74
CA PRO A 619 31.91 -23.18 -20.43
C PRO A 619 32.80 -21.95 -20.20
N LEU A 620 32.91 -21.49 -18.95
CA LEU A 620 33.51 -20.21 -18.59
C LEU A 620 34.95 -20.05 -19.12
N GLU A 621 35.83 -21.02 -18.82
CA GLU A 621 37.24 -20.99 -19.27
C GLU A 621 37.35 -20.98 -20.80
N ARG A 622 36.63 -21.89 -21.48
CA ARG A 622 36.67 -21.98 -22.95
C ARG A 622 36.13 -20.71 -23.63
N LEU A 623 35.13 -20.07 -23.02
CA LEU A 623 34.59 -18.79 -23.50
C LEU A 623 35.63 -17.69 -23.34
N SER A 624 36.26 -17.61 -22.16
CA SER A 624 37.33 -16.66 -21.88
C SER A 624 38.47 -16.78 -22.91
N TYR A 625 39.01 -17.98 -23.11
CA TYR A 625 40.12 -18.20 -24.04
C TYR A 625 39.79 -17.88 -25.49
N ARG A 626 38.55 -18.08 -25.93
CA ARG A 626 38.11 -17.70 -27.28
C ARG A 626 37.97 -16.20 -27.46
N ILE A 627 37.44 -15.52 -26.44
CA ILE A 627 37.37 -14.05 -26.41
C ILE A 627 38.79 -13.49 -26.43
N MET A 628 39.68 -14.05 -25.60
CA MET A 628 41.09 -13.67 -25.56
C MET A 628 41.76 -13.88 -26.91
N LEU A 629 41.57 -15.05 -27.52
CA LEU A 629 42.19 -15.38 -28.81
C LEU A 629 41.75 -14.39 -29.89
N GLY A 630 40.44 -14.14 -30.00
CA GLY A 630 39.92 -13.18 -30.97
C GLY A 630 40.43 -11.76 -30.74
N ALA A 631 40.58 -11.36 -29.49
CA ALA A 631 41.11 -10.06 -29.11
C ALA A 631 42.64 -9.95 -29.29
N VAL A 632 43.41 -11.03 -29.10
CA VAL A 632 44.85 -11.08 -29.35
C VAL A 632 45.11 -11.01 -30.85
N ILE A 633 44.42 -11.80 -31.68
CA ILE A 633 44.60 -11.78 -33.14
C ILE A 633 44.14 -10.44 -33.72
N ASN A 634 42.99 -9.95 -33.27
CA ASN A 634 42.35 -8.74 -33.76
C ASN A 634 42.05 -7.75 -32.62
N PRO A 635 43.03 -6.92 -32.21
CA PRO A 635 42.85 -5.98 -31.12
C PRO A 635 41.69 -5.01 -31.31
N GLY A 636 40.84 -4.86 -30.30
CA GLY A 636 39.62 -4.03 -30.35
C GLY A 636 38.32 -4.80 -30.60
N ILE A 637 38.39 -6.10 -30.94
CA ILE A 637 37.20 -6.96 -31.01
C ILE A 637 36.47 -7.02 -29.66
N SER A 638 37.18 -7.06 -28.54
CA SER A 638 36.57 -7.07 -27.20
C SER A 638 35.68 -5.85 -26.96
N GLY A 639 36.15 -4.65 -27.35
CA GLY A 639 35.35 -3.42 -27.29
C GLY A 639 34.15 -3.43 -28.24
N LEU A 640 34.29 -4.02 -29.43
CA LEU A 640 33.18 -4.24 -30.36
C LEU A 640 32.13 -5.18 -29.77
N LEU A 641 32.54 -6.29 -29.18
CA LEU A 641 31.62 -7.24 -28.54
C LEU A 641 30.89 -6.60 -27.36
N LEU A 642 31.58 -5.81 -26.53
CA LEU A 642 30.93 -5.05 -25.46
C LEU A 642 29.85 -4.14 -26.02
N LYS A 643 30.14 -3.35 -27.06
CA LYS A 643 29.13 -2.48 -27.69
C LYS A 643 28.01 -3.25 -28.40
N LEU A 644 28.21 -4.49 -28.82
CA LEU A 644 27.15 -5.31 -29.44
C LEU A 644 26.26 -6.02 -28.42
N LEU A 645 26.83 -6.37 -27.27
CA LEU A 645 26.19 -7.16 -26.23
C LEU A 645 25.57 -6.32 -25.12
N ASP A 646 26.18 -5.17 -24.83
CA ASP A 646 25.74 -4.23 -23.80
C ASP A 646 24.55 -3.42 -24.31
N SER A 647 23.44 -3.51 -23.57
CA SER A 647 22.20 -2.81 -23.88
C SER A 647 22.31 -1.29 -23.74
N GLU A 648 23.28 -0.79 -22.96
CA GLU A 648 23.45 0.66 -22.72
C GLU A 648 24.19 1.37 -23.87
N SER A 649 24.89 0.61 -24.72
CA SER A 649 25.67 1.10 -25.85
C SER A 649 24.83 1.77 -26.96
N GLY A 650 23.50 1.62 -26.92
CA GLY A 650 22.58 2.12 -27.93
C GLY A 650 22.46 1.23 -29.18
N TYR A 651 23.18 0.11 -29.23
CA TYR A 651 23.07 -0.91 -30.27
C TYR A 651 22.52 -2.22 -29.68
N ALA A 652 21.73 -2.95 -30.46
CA ALA A 652 21.25 -4.26 -30.06
C ALA A 652 21.28 -5.23 -31.25
N VAL A 653 21.77 -6.44 -30.99
CA VAL A 653 21.73 -7.57 -31.91
C VAL A 653 20.45 -8.35 -31.65
N HIS A 654 19.58 -8.44 -32.67
CA HIS A 654 18.31 -9.14 -32.56
C HIS A 654 18.22 -10.33 -33.52
N PHE A 655 17.53 -11.37 -33.06
CA PHE A 655 17.02 -12.44 -33.92
C PHE A 655 15.54 -12.19 -34.19
N ARG A 656 15.20 -11.85 -35.44
CA ARG A 656 13.80 -11.65 -35.85
C ARG A 656 13.41 -12.69 -36.87
N LYS A 657 12.26 -13.33 -36.67
CA LYS A 657 11.69 -14.22 -37.69
C LYS A 657 11.30 -13.41 -38.93
N ALA A 658 11.73 -13.85 -40.11
CA ALA A 658 11.57 -13.11 -41.35
C ALA A 658 10.09 -12.76 -41.63
N GLY A 659 9.17 -13.71 -41.44
CA GLY A 659 7.74 -13.51 -41.64
C GLY A 659 7.02 -12.64 -40.59
N ASN A 660 7.54 -12.53 -39.36
CA ASN A 660 6.89 -11.80 -38.25
C ASN A 660 7.41 -10.38 -38.06
N THR A 661 8.29 -9.90 -38.96
CA THR A 661 8.80 -8.53 -38.88
C THR A 661 7.72 -7.59 -39.41
N SER A 662 6.92 -7.01 -38.52
CA SER A 662 5.79 -6.10 -38.82
C SER A 662 6.19 -5.05 -39.85
N GLY A 663 5.54 -5.07 -41.02
CA GLY A 663 5.79 -4.15 -42.14
C GLY A 663 7.04 -4.42 -42.99
N LEU A 664 7.89 -5.39 -42.62
CA LEU A 664 9.16 -5.72 -43.30
C LEU A 664 9.16 -7.04 -44.06
N ALA A 665 8.27 -7.97 -43.72
CA ALA A 665 8.21 -9.30 -44.34
C ALA A 665 8.13 -9.23 -45.88
N SER A 666 7.29 -8.34 -46.44
CA SER A 666 7.16 -8.16 -47.90
C SER A 666 8.41 -7.59 -48.59
N SER A 667 9.30 -6.95 -47.84
CA SER A 667 10.55 -6.37 -48.36
C SER A 667 11.77 -7.27 -48.19
N ILE A 668 11.63 -8.41 -47.51
CA ILE A 668 12.74 -9.32 -47.18
C ILE A 668 12.47 -10.74 -47.69
N VAL A 669 11.29 -11.30 -47.44
CA VAL A 669 10.94 -12.68 -47.80
C VAL A 669 10.92 -12.81 -49.32
N GLY A 670 11.57 -13.86 -49.85
CA GLY A 670 11.73 -14.08 -51.30
C GLY A 670 12.92 -13.33 -51.93
N ARG A 671 13.68 -12.54 -51.18
CA ARG A 671 14.87 -11.82 -51.67
C ARG A 671 16.16 -12.53 -51.30
N THR A 672 17.22 -12.23 -52.05
CA THR A 672 18.60 -12.63 -51.72
C THR A 672 19.12 -11.84 -50.50
N PHE A 673 20.17 -12.35 -49.85
CA PHE A 673 20.82 -11.69 -48.71
C PHE A 673 21.17 -10.22 -48.98
N GLU A 674 21.73 -9.91 -50.16
CA GLU A 674 22.10 -8.54 -50.56
C GLU A 674 20.90 -7.61 -50.66
N ALA A 675 19.86 -8.04 -51.37
CA ALA A 675 18.66 -7.23 -51.57
C ALA A 675 17.90 -7.00 -50.24
N ALA A 676 17.95 -7.96 -49.32
CA ALA A 676 17.43 -7.82 -47.96
C ALA A 676 18.29 -6.91 -47.08
N HIS A 677 19.62 -7.05 -47.14
CA HIS A 677 20.57 -6.21 -46.42
C HIS A 677 20.43 -4.73 -46.83
N GLU A 678 20.36 -4.44 -48.14
CA GLU A 678 20.19 -3.06 -48.64
C GLU A 678 18.83 -2.47 -48.21
N ALA A 679 17.76 -3.28 -48.24
CA ALA A 679 16.43 -2.87 -47.80
C ALA A 679 16.39 -2.55 -46.29
N LEU A 680 17.09 -3.33 -45.47
CA LEU A 680 17.24 -3.10 -44.03
C LEU A 680 18.09 -1.85 -43.73
N ARG A 681 19.18 -1.65 -44.48
CA ARG A 681 20.08 -0.50 -44.30
C ARG A 681 19.41 0.84 -44.59
N LYS A 682 18.51 0.91 -45.58
CA LYS A 682 17.69 2.12 -45.84
C LYS A 682 16.82 2.52 -44.64
N ARG A 683 16.57 1.62 -43.71
CA ARG A 683 15.80 1.84 -42.47
C ARG A 683 16.67 1.86 -41.21
N GLY A 684 17.99 2.00 -41.36
CA GLY A 684 18.94 2.10 -40.23
C GLY A 684 19.32 0.77 -39.60
N ARG A 685 19.00 -0.37 -40.22
CA ARG A 685 19.28 -1.72 -39.70
C ARG A 685 20.34 -2.44 -40.52
N GLN A 686 21.19 -3.25 -39.89
CA GLN A 686 22.23 -4.01 -40.59
C GLN A 686 22.01 -5.51 -40.45
N LEU A 687 21.86 -6.21 -41.59
CA LEU A 687 21.78 -7.67 -41.61
C LEU A 687 23.18 -8.28 -41.53
N LEU A 688 23.43 -9.12 -40.52
CA LEU A 688 24.70 -9.82 -40.31
C LEU A 688 24.68 -11.23 -40.90
N ALA A 689 23.62 -11.98 -40.62
CA ALA A 689 23.50 -13.38 -40.97
C ALA A 689 22.02 -13.78 -41.11
N ILE A 690 21.78 -14.89 -41.81
CA ILE A 690 20.50 -15.59 -41.84
C ILE A 690 20.69 -16.91 -41.09
N TYR A 691 19.79 -17.21 -40.16
CA TYR A 691 19.67 -18.53 -39.55
C TYR A 691 18.60 -19.31 -40.31
N LYS A 692 19.03 -20.34 -41.04
CA LYS A 692 18.14 -21.24 -41.79
C LYS A 692 17.48 -22.21 -40.82
N ASN A 693 16.15 -22.18 -40.76
CA ASN A 693 15.41 -23.05 -39.86
C ASN A 693 15.30 -24.47 -40.45
N THR A 694 16.19 -25.38 -40.06
CA THR A 694 16.23 -26.77 -40.56
C THR A 694 15.24 -27.72 -39.86
N GLY A 695 14.38 -27.22 -38.97
CA GLY A 695 13.42 -28.03 -38.21
C GLY A 695 14.02 -28.86 -37.08
N VAL A 696 15.35 -28.84 -36.94
CA VAL A 696 16.06 -29.33 -35.74
C VAL A 696 16.17 -28.14 -34.79
N GLU A 697 15.66 -28.28 -33.56
CA GLU A 697 15.95 -27.33 -32.48
C GLU A 697 17.45 -27.36 -32.15
N HIS A 698 18.28 -26.71 -32.98
CA HIS A 698 19.72 -26.53 -32.73
C HIS A 698 19.96 -25.46 -31.64
N ALA A 699 19.22 -25.56 -30.54
CA ALA A 699 19.56 -24.96 -29.26
C ALA A 699 20.27 -25.98 -28.34
N ALA A 700 20.28 -27.28 -28.69
CA ALA A 700 20.68 -28.37 -27.80
C ALA A 700 22.12 -28.89 -27.97
N SER A 701 22.83 -28.60 -29.07
CA SER A 701 24.25 -28.94 -29.14
C SER A 701 25.07 -27.87 -28.43
N ASP A 702 26.08 -28.33 -27.71
CA ASP A 702 27.05 -27.52 -26.98
C ASP A 702 27.56 -26.34 -27.82
N LEU A 703 28.40 -25.50 -27.24
CA LEU A 703 29.47 -24.86 -28.02
C LEU A 703 30.42 -25.96 -28.61
N THR A 704 29.88 -26.99 -29.28
CA THR A 704 30.60 -27.99 -30.05
C THR A 704 30.53 -27.56 -31.50
N PHE A 705 31.58 -26.83 -31.87
CA PHE A 705 31.81 -26.20 -33.16
C PHE A 705 32.04 -27.19 -34.33
N HIS A 706 31.65 -28.45 -34.16
CA HIS A 706 31.86 -29.52 -35.13
C HIS A 706 30.63 -29.75 -36.03
N GLU A 707 29.44 -29.33 -35.63
CA GLU A 707 28.23 -29.47 -36.45
C GLU A 707 28.13 -28.39 -37.54
N LYS A 708 27.57 -28.75 -38.70
CA LYS A 708 27.28 -27.78 -39.77
C LYS A 708 26.36 -26.69 -39.23
N SER A 709 26.90 -25.49 -39.16
CA SER A 709 26.20 -24.37 -38.55
C SER A 709 25.05 -23.86 -39.43
N PRO A 710 23.85 -23.61 -38.88
CA PRO A 710 22.69 -23.08 -39.61
C PRO A 710 22.81 -21.58 -39.95
N TYR A 711 23.84 -20.91 -39.43
CA TYR A 711 24.14 -19.51 -39.73
C TYR A 711 24.81 -19.37 -41.10
N VAL A 712 24.15 -18.64 -41.98
CA VAL A 712 24.67 -18.24 -43.28
C VAL A 712 25.09 -16.78 -43.18
N VAL A 713 26.40 -16.56 -43.05
CA VAL A 713 27.06 -15.25 -43.24
C VAL A 713 27.53 -15.21 -44.69
N ARG A 714 27.31 -14.10 -45.40
CA ARG A 714 27.82 -13.96 -46.77
C ARG A 714 29.23 -13.39 -46.77
N PRO A 715 30.20 -14.06 -47.42
CA PRO A 715 31.30 -13.27 -47.98
C PRO A 715 31.75 -13.75 -49.40
N GLY A 716 31.64 -12.84 -50.40
CA GLY A 716 32.23 -12.79 -51.77
C GLY A 716 31.82 -13.81 -52.85
N PRO A 717 32.27 -13.61 -54.11
CA PRO A 717 31.70 -14.25 -55.29
C PRO A 717 31.98 -15.77 -55.31
N PRO A 718 31.13 -16.54 -56.01
CA PRO A 718 30.98 -17.98 -55.79
C PRO A 718 32.24 -18.78 -56.16
N ALA A 719 32.69 -19.62 -55.22
CA ALA A 719 33.53 -20.77 -55.54
C ALA A 719 32.63 -21.96 -55.89
N HIS A 720 32.48 -22.21 -57.20
CA HIS A 720 31.98 -23.42 -57.90
C HIS A 720 30.71 -24.18 -57.44
N ASN A 721 30.06 -23.84 -56.33
CA ASN A 721 28.78 -24.43 -55.91
C ASN A 721 27.71 -23.34 -55.80
N GLN A 722 26.88 -23.22 -56.83
CA GLN A 722 25.83 -22.21 -56.98
C GLN A 722 24.58 -22.47 -56.09
N ASP A 723 24.43 -23.65 -55.48
CA ASP A 723 23.11 -24.09 -55.00
C ASP A 723 22.71 -23.61 -53.59
N LEU A 724 23.64 -23.09 -52.76
CA LEU A 724 23.35 -22.73 -51.36
C LEU A 724 23.36 -21.23 -51.07
N PHE A 725 24.02 -20.41 -51.89
CA PHE A 725 24.28 -19.00 -51.58
C PHE A 725 23.26 -18.01 -52.16
N ASP A 726 22.47 -18.45 -53.15
CA ASP A 726 21.37 -17.70 -53.77
C ASP A 726 19.98 -18.17 -53.28
N THR A 727 19.91 -18.89 -52.16
CA THR A 727 18.60 -19.25 -51.58
C THR A 727 17.91 -18.00 -51.06
N ALA A 728 16.68 -17.78 -51.53
CA ALA A 728 15.83 -16.72 -51.04
C ALA A 728 15.57 -16.87 -49.53
N ILE A 729 15.38 -15.76 -48.83
CA ILE A 729 14.96 -15.76 -47.43
C ILE A 729 13.54 -16.30 -47.36
N GLU A 730 13.33 -17.36 -46.60
CA GLU A 730 12.04 -17.99 -46.40
C GLU A 730 11.31 -17.36 -45.21
N ASN A 731 10.01 -17.61 -45.11
CA ASN A 731 9.17 -17.01 -44.06
C ASN A 731 9.56 -17.49 -42.64
N ASP A 732 10.07 -18.71 -42.55
CA ASP A 732 10.45 -19.37 -41.30
C ASP A 732 11.91 -19.17 -40.90
N ASP A 733 12.70 -18.50 -41.73
CA ASP A 733 14.09 -18.14 -41.42
C ASP A 733 14.14 -17.05 -40.33
N TYR A 734 15.24 -17.04 -39.57
CA TYR A 734 15.54 -15.97 -38.62
C TYR A 734 16.66 -15.08 -39.16
N LEU A 735 16.52 -13.77 -38.93
CA LEU A 735 17.46 -12.75 -39.37
C LEU A 735 18.25 -12.25 -38.16
N VAL A 736 19.58 -12.21 -38.29
CA VAL A 736 20.47 -11.61 -37.30
C VAL A 736 20.73 -10.17 -37.72
N VAL A 737 20.17 -9.22 -36.97
CA VAL A 737 20.14 -7.81 -37.35
C VAL A 737 20.69 -6.94 -36.22
N ILE A 738 21.53 -5.96 -36.55
CA ILE A 738 21.89 -4.86 -35.66
C ILE A 738 20.92 -3.71 -35.88
N GLU A 739 20.32 -3.23 -34.80
CA GLU A 739 19.54 -1.99 -34.76
C GLU A 739 20.26 -0.98 -33.83
N GLY A 740 20.38 0.27 -34.27
CA GLY A 740 20.92 1.36 -33.46
C GLY A 740 19.82 2.35 -33.06
N ARG A 741 19.89 2.97 -31.87
CA ARG A 741 19.05 4.13 -31.53
C ARG A 741 19.31 5.25 -32.53
N GLY A 742 18.24 5.90 -33.00
CA GLY A 742 18.36 7.15 -33.73
C GLY A 742 19.14 8.17 -32.90
N ALA A 743 20.01 8.95 -33.55
CA ALA A 743 21.03 9.81 -32.95
C ALA A 743 20.57 10.87 -31.90
N ARG A 744 19.27 10.95 -31.56
CA ARG A 744 18.71 11.98 -30.68
C ARG A 744 18.75 11.67 -29.17
N ASP A 745 18.97 10.43 -28.76
CA ASP A 745 18.99 10.03 -27.33
C ASP A 745 20.33 9.44 -26.83
N VAL A 746 21.39 9.54 -27.64
CA VAL A 746 22.71 8.91 -27.37
C VAL A 746 23.64 9.81 -26.53
N THR A 747 23.16 10.94 -26.00
CA THR A 747 23.99 11.93 -25.28
C THR A 747 24.53 11.45 -23.92
N ARG A 748 24.20 10.22 -23.48
CA ARG A 748 24.71 9.62 -22.23
C ARG A 748 25.59 8.38 -22.44
N ALA A 749 25.65 7.81 -23.64
CA ALA A 749 26.36 6.55 -23.90
C ALA A 749 27.85 6.76 -24.27
N ASP A 750 28.29 8.00 -24.49
CA ASP A 750 29.69 8.35 -24.76
C ASP A 750 30.53 8.49 -23.47
N GLY A 751 30.01 8.04 -22.32
CA GLY A 751 30.53 8.33 -20.99
C GLY A 751 31.58 7.36 -20.41
N GLU A 752 31.78 6.18 -21.00
CA GLU A 752 32.85 5.27 -20.55
C GLU A 752 33.63 4.80 -21.78
N SER A 753 34.84 5.34 -21.94
CA SER A 753 35.83 4.97 -22.96
C SER A 753 36.41 3.58 -22.68
N VAL A 754 35.56 2.55 -22.63
CA VAL A 754 35.95 1.17 -22.36
C VAL A 754 36.63 0.59 -23.61
N GLY A 755 37.96 0.54 -23.58
CA GLY A 755 38.77 -0.27 -24.50
C GLY A 755 38.92 0.29 -25.91
N GLU A 756 39.11 1.60 -26.06
CA GLU A 756 39.49 2.21 -27.35
C GLU A 756 40.97 1.95 -27.67
N TYR A 757 41.30 0.70 -27.98
CA TYR A 757 42.62 0.26 -28.45
C TYR A 757 42.88 0.69 -29.90
N SER A 758 42.83 2.01 -30.14
CA SER A 758 42.91 2.62 -31.47
C SER A 758 44.29 2.50 -32.12
N ASN A 759 45.34 2.24 -31.34
CA ASN A 759 46.73 2.20 -31.82
C ASN A 759 47.33 0.79 -31.95
N THR A 760 46.57 -0.28 -31.70
CA THR A 760 47.11 -1.65 -31.69
C THR A 760 46.91 -2.37 -33.03
N SER A 761 48.00 -2.87 -33.61
CA SER A 761 48.01 -3.58 -34.89
C SER A 761 47.57 -5.04 -34.75
N THR A 762 46.93 -5.57 -35.79
CA THR A 762 46.60 -7.00 -35.91
C THR A 762 47.84 -7.86 -35.79
N LEU A 763 47.70 -9.06 -35.22
CA LEU A 763 48.79 -10.02 -35.10
C LEU A 763 49.35 -10.37 -36.48
N ARG A 764 50.65 -10.19 -36.68
CA ARG A 764 51.35 -10.58 -37.92
C ARG A 764 51.95 -11.98 -37.79
N GLY A 765 51.97 -12.73 -38.88
CA GLY A 765 52.45 -14.11 -38.91
C GLY A 765 53.93 -14.29 -38.55
N ASP A 766 54.73 -13.22 -38.61
CA ASP A 766 56.14 -13.19 -38.23
C ASP A 766 56.38 -12.86 -36.74
N GLU A 767 55.38 -12.38 -36.00
CA GLU A 767 55.52 -12.02 -34.58
C GLU A 767 55.82 -13.23 -33.68
N SER A 768 56.69 -13.03 -32.68
CA SER A 768 56.93 -13.99 -31.59
C SER A 768 56.08 -13.65 -30.37
N LEU A 769 55.38 -14.65 -29.82
CA LEU A 769 54.44 -14.48 -28.71
C LEU A 769 54.94 -15.16 -27.43
N ALA A 770 54.70 -14.55 -26.27
CA ALA A 770 54.72 -15.27 -24.98
C ALA A 770 53.31 -15.41 -24.43
N VAL A 771 52.93 -16.60 -23.96
CA VAL A 771 51.74 -16.84 -23.16
C VAL A 771 52.20 -17.06 -21.73
N VAL A 772 51.80 -16.18 -20.83
CA VAL A 772 52.18 -16.19 -19.42
C VAL A 772 50.99 -16.60 -18.58
N SER A 773 51.13 -17.69 -17.83
CA SER A 773 50.04 -18.26 -17.02
C SER A 773 50.57 -18.73 -15.67
N PRO A 774 49.79 -18.63 -14.58
CA PRO A 774 50.17 -19.18 -13.29
C PRO A 774 49.89 -20.68 -13.16
N VAL A 775 49.21 -21.28 -14.13
CA VAL A 775 48.80 -22.70 -14.11
C VAL A 775 48.98 -23.31 -15.50
N PHE A 776 49.47 -24.56 -15.55
CA PHE A 776 49.52 -25.35 -16.77
C PHE A 776 48.36 -26.35 -16.82
N ASP A 777 47.42 -26.18 -17.75
CA ASP A 777 46.32 -27.12 -17.97
C ASP A 777 45.98 -27.32 -19.45
N GLU A 778 45.01 -28.20 -19.74
CA GLU A 778 44.58 -28.50 -21.11
C GLU A 778 44.07 -27.25 -21.84
N SER A 779 43.38 -26.36 -21.12
CA SER A 779 42.77 -25.19 -21.73
C SER A 779 43.80 -24.14 -22.12
N VAL A 780 44.82 -23.90 -21.26
CA VAL A 780 45.96 -23.01 -21.56
C VAL A 780 46.80 -23.59 -22.70
N LEU A 781 47.02 -24.91 -22.71
CA LEU A 781 47.71 -25.60 -23.79
C LEU A 781 46.98 -25.45 -25.13
N ASP A 782 45.66 -25.69 -25.14
CA ASP A 782 44.83 -25.53 -26.34
C ASP A 782 44.83 -24.08 -26.84
N PHE A 783 44.84 -23.10 -25.93
CA PHE A 783 44.97 -21.68 -26.27
C PHE A 783 46.33 -21.38 -26.92
N ALA A 784 47.43 -21.83 -26.32
CA ALA A 784 48.78 -21.64 -26.87
C ALA A 784 48.94 -22.32 -28.25
N ASN A 785 48.42 -23.54 -28.41
CA ASN A 785 48.40 -24.26 -29.68
C ASN A 785 47.58 -23.53 -30.75
N MET A 786 46.48 -22.88 -30.37
CA MET A 786 45.67 -22.12 -31.33
C MET A 786 46.37 -20.83 -31.76
N LEU A 787 47.10 -20.16 -30.86
CA LEU A 787 47.95 -19.00 -31.19
C LEU A 787 49.12 -19.38 -32.10
N ALA A 788 49.70 -20.56 -31.90
CA ALA A 788 50.84 -21.04 -32.69
C ALA A 788 50.52 -21.20 -34.18
N ARG A 789 49.24 -21.18 -34.57
CA ARG A 789 48.82 -21.18 -35.98
C ARG A 789 48.95 -19.81 -36.66
N PHE A 790 49.01 -18.75 -35.88
CA PHE A 790 49.00 -17.36 -36.37
C PHE A 790 50.32 -16.62 -36.10
N SER A 791 51.31 -17.29 -35.53
CA SER A 791 52.59 -16.69 -35.16
C SER A 791 53.77 -17.56 -35.59
N SER A 792 54.93 -16.95 -35.73
CA SER A 792 56.16 -17.65 -36.10
C SER A 792 56.62 -18.55 -34.95
N ARG A 793 56.48 -18.06 -33.70
CA ARG A 793 56.76 -18.82 -32.49
C ARG A 793 55.83 -18.44 -31.33
N VAL A 794 55.57 -19.41 -30.45
CA VAL A 794 54.86 -19.22 -29.18
C VAL A 794 55.69 -19.76 -28.03
N LEU A 795 55.87 -18.95 -27.00
CA LEU A 795 56.59 -19.29 -25.80
C LEU A 795 55.60 -19.37 -24.64
N LEU A 796 55.29 -20.57 -24.17
CA LEU A 796 54.43 -20.77 -23.01
C LEU A 796 55.29 -20.72 -21.75
N VAL A 797 55.14 -19.67 -20.95
CA VAL A 797 55.87 -19.50 -19.68
C VAL A 797 54.88 -19.68 -18.53
N VAL A 798 55.12 -20.69 -17.70
CA VAL A 798 54.21 -21.05 -16.60
C VAL A 798 54.90 -20.88 -15.26
N GLU A 799 54.25 -20.20 -14.32
CA GLU A 799 54.67 -20.18 -12.92
C GLU A 799 54.35 -21.54 -12.28
N THR A 800 55.34 -22.22 -11.71
CA THR A 800 55.16 -23.51 -11.02
C THR A 800 55.51 -23.36 -9.56
N ARG A 801 54.60 -23.83 -8.68
CA ARG A 801 54.87 -23.99 -7.24
C ARG A 801 55.00 -25.48 -6.93
N ASP A 802 56.07 -25.84 -6.22
CA ASP A 802 56.56 -27.20 -5.92
C ASP A 802 55.53 -28.26 -5.44
N GLU A 803 54.29 -27.89 -5.10
CA GLU A 803 53.28 -28.81 -4.53
C GLU A 803 52.22 -29.33 -5.55
N ASP A 804 52.12 -28.77 -6.76
CA ASP A 804 51.06 -29.08 -7.75
C ASP A 804 51.49 -30.00 -8.91
N THR A 805 52.76 -30.41 -8.97
CA THR A 805 53.28 -31.20 -10.11
C THR A 805 52.91 -32.68 -10.00
N ASP A 806 51.82 -33.07 -10.64
CA ASP A 806 51.63 -34.46 -11.07
C ASP A 806 52.54 -34.69 -12.29
N GLU A 807 53.83 -35.01 -12.05
CA GLU A 807 54.88 -35.12 -13.08
C GLU A 807 54.44 -35.92 -14.33
N GLY A 808 53.56 -36.91 -14.16
CA GLY A 808 53.02 -37.71 -15.26
C GLY A 808 51.99 -36.99 -16.15
N ARG A 809 51.27 -35.99 -15.64
CA ARG A 809 50.29 -35.18 -16.38
C ARG A 809 50.99 -34.15 -17.24
N ASP A 810 51.99 -33.46 -16.70
CA ASP A 810 52.71 -32.40 -17.41
C ASP A 810 53.52 -32.94 -18.58
N VAL A 811 54.11 -34.13 -18.44
CA VAL A 811 54.80 -34.83 -19.55
C VAL A 811 53.83 -35.14 -20.70
N ARG A 812 52.62 -35.64 -20.41
CA ARG A 812 51.61 -35.92 -21.45
C ARG A 812 51.11 -34.68 -22.16
N LEU A 813 51.02 -33.56 -21.45
CA LEU A 813 50.59 -32.27 -22.01
C LEU A 813 51.70 -31.63 -22.84
N ARG A 814 52.96 -31.76 -22.43
CA ARG A 814 54.13 -31.31 -23.21
C ARG A 814 54.19 -31.95 -24.60
N ASP A 815 53.89 -33.25 -24.70
CA ASP A 815 53.89 -33.97 -25.99
C ASP A 815 52.82 -33.47 -26.99
N ARG A 816 51.82 -32.73 -26.50
CA ARG A 816 50.73 -32.15 -27.31
C ARG A 816 50.99 -30.70 -27.76
N LEU A 817 52.14 -30.11 -27.43
CA LEU A 817 52.50 -28.76 -27.89
C LEU A 817 52.72 -28.72 -29.40
N ALA A 818 52.31 -27.62 -30.02
CA ALA A 818 52.58 -27.34 -31.42
C ALA A 818 54.09 -27.27 -31.69
N LYS A 819 54.52 -27.59 -32.93
CA LYS A 819 55.95 -27.67 -33.29
C LYS A 819 56.71 -26.36 -33.12
N ASN A 820 56.02 -25.22 -33.24
CA ASN A 820 56.55 -23.88 -33.05
C ASN A 820 56.17 -23.29 -31.68
N ALA A 821 55.75 -24.12 -30.74
CA ALA A 821 55.51 -23.74 -29.35
C ALA A 821 56.53 -24.42 -28.42
N SER A 822 57.07 -23.67 -27.45
CA SER A 822 57.94 -24.20 -26.39
C SER A 822 57.33 -23.91 -25.01
N LEU A 823 57.60 -24.79 -24.04
CA LEU A 823 57.16 -24.62 -22.65
C LEU A 823 58.36 -24.36 -21.74
N HIS A 824 58.25 -23.32 -20.93
CA HIS A 824 59.22 -22.94 -19.91
C HIS A 824 58.50 -22.80 -18.58
N LEU A 825 59.08 -23.40 -17.54
CA LEU A 825 58.58 -23.30 -16.18
C LEU A 825 59.45 -22.30 -15.41
N THR A 826 58.83 -21.45 -14.59
CA THR A 826 59.48 -20.48 -13.72
C THR A 826 58.89 -20.55 -12.32
N ASP A 827 59.66 -20.20 -11.30
CA ASP A 827 59.17 -20.22 -9.92
C ASP A 827 58.34 -18.98 -9.57
N ASP A 828 58.64 -17.85 -10.23
CA ASP A 828 58.02 -16.53 -9.97
C ASP A 828 58.18 -15.59 -11.19
N PHE A 829 57.30 -14.59 -11.29
CA PHE A 829 57.32 -13.52 -12.30
C PHE A 829 57.71 -12.14 -11.74
N SER A 830 58.35 -12.09 -10.57
CA SER A 830 58.88 -10.81 -10.06
C SER A 830 60.07 -10.29 -10.87
N THR A 831 60.31 -8.97 -10.80
CA THR A 831 61.45 -8.30 -11.46
C THR A 831 62.80 -8.91 -11.10
N THR A 832 62.89 -9.56 -9.93
CA THR A 832 64.06 -10.30 -9.45
C THR A 832 64.30 -11.62 -10.18
N PHE A 833 63.25 -12.27 -10.68
CA PHE A 833 63.32 -13.60 -11.31
C PHE A 833 63.18 -13.56 -12.84
N LEU A 834 62.64 -12.49 -13.44
CA LEU A 834 62.63 -12.34 -14.91
C LEU A 834 64.02 -12.49 -15.59
N PRO A 835 65.15 -12.04 -15.02
CA PRO A 835 66.46 -12.33 -15.58
C PRO A 835 66.81 -13.84 -15.65
N SER A 836 66.29 -14.67 -14.75
CA SER A 836 66.53 -16.13 -14.79
C SER A 836 65.76 -16.78 -15.94
N VAL A 837 64.53 -16.31 -16.20
CA VAL A 837 63.72 -16.71 -17.36
C VAL A 837 64.45 -16.35 -18.66
N ASP A 838 64.99 -15.14 -18.77
CA ASP A 838 65.77 -14.72 -19.94
C ASP A 838 67.07 -15.53 -20.11
N SER A 839 67.76 -15.84 -19.01
CA SER A 839 68.99 -16.66 -19.06
C SER A 839 68.73 -18.11 -19.49
N SER A 840 67.58 -18.68 -19.09
CA SER A 840 67.17 -20.05 -19.45
C SER A 840 66.47 -20.11 -20.81
N CYS A 841 65.91 -18.99 -21.26
CA CYS A 841 65.21 -18.80 -22.51
C CYS A 841 65.64 -17.46 -23.14
N PRO A 842 66.78 -17.40 -23.85
CA PRO A 842 67.28 -16.16 -24.51
C PRO A 842 66.30 -15.60 -25.55
N GLU A 843 65.42 -16.49 -25.96
CA GLU A 843 64.28 -16.35 -26.82
C GLU A 843 63.17 -15.46 -26.24
N PHE A 844 63.14 -15.27 -24.92
CA PHE A 844 62.16 -14.46 -24.19
C PHE A 844 62.35 -12.96 -24.41
N ALA A 845 63.60 -12.44 -24.40
CA ALA A 845 63.86 -11.03 -24.74
C ALA A 845 63.47 -10.64 -26.18
N ALA A 846 63.25 -11.63 -27.05
CA ALA A 846 62.91 -11.41 -28.46
C ALA A 846 61.41 -11.40 -28.76
N ILE A 847 60.51 -11.50 -27.77
CA ILE A 847 59.06 -11.50 -28.01
C ILE A 847 58.51 -10.14 -28.43
N ASP A 848 57.51 -10.15 -29.31
CA ASP A 848 56.80 -8.96 -29.77
C ASP A 848 55.56 -8.66 -28.92
N ARG A 849 54.94 -9.72 -28.38
CA ARG A 849 53.68 -9.61 -27.65
C ARG A 849 53.60 -10.65 -26.52
N ALA A 850 53.20 -10.21 -25.33
CA ALA A 850 52.98 -11.07 -24.18
C ALA A 850 51.49 -11.11 -23.82
N VAL A 851 50.93 -12.31 -23.69
CA VAL A 851 49.55 -12.58 -23.33
C VAL A 851 49.50 -13.15 -21.93
N ILE A 852 49.00 -12.39 -20.98
CA ILE A 852 48.91 -12.73 -19.57
C ILE A 852 47.51 -13.27 -19.29
N ILE A 853 47.45 -14.53 -18.85
CA ILE A 853 46.22 -15.24 -18.52
C ILE A 853 46.13 -15.37 -17.01
N GLY A 854 45.03 -14.92 -16.40
CA GLY A 854 44.78 -15.12 -14.98
C GLY A 854 44.28 -16.53 -14.68
N SER A 855 44.27 -16.93 -13.41
CA SER A 855 43.65 -18.21 -13.01
C SER A 855 43.02 -18.12 -11.62
N ASP A 856 41.78 -18.58 -11.49
CA ASP A 856 41.11 -18.74 -10.19
C ASP A 856 41.65 -19.97 -9.42
N ARG A 857 42.38 -20.86 -10.10
CA ARG A 857 42.95 -22.07 -9.48
C ARG A 857 44.15 -21.78 -8.59
N LEU A 858 44.78 -20.60 -8.73
CA LEU A 858 45.80 -20.10 -7.79
C LEU A 858 45.31 -20.10 -6.32
N HIS A 859 44.00 -19.95 -6.12
CA HIS A 859 43.39 -19.92 -4.79
C HIS A 859 43.04 -21.32 -4.24
N GLN A 860 43.12 -22.38 -5.06
CA GLN A 860 42.66 -23.73 -4.68
C GLN A 860 43.79 -24.66 -4.25
N SER A 861 45.03 -24.48 -4.72
CA SER A 861 46.13 -25.40 -4.40
C SER A 861 46.84 -25.12 -3.09
N THR A 862 46.65 -23.94 -2.48
CA THR A 862 47.44 -23.56 -1.30
C THR A 862 47.08 -24.31 -0.02
N GLY A 863 45.94 -25.01 0.05
CA GLY A 863 45.47 -25.72 1.27
C GLY A 863 45.36 -24.84 2.53
N ARG A 864 45.73 -23.57 2.41
CA ARG A 864 45.72 -22.55 3.44
C ARG A 864 44.39 -21.84 3.29
N THR A 865 43.60 -21.93 4.35
CA THR A 865 42.53 -20.98 4.66
C THR A 865 43.13 -19.57 4.88
N ILE A 866 43.76 -18.99 3.86
CA ILE A 866 43.94 -17.55 3.76
C ILE A 866 42.76 -17.09 2.91
N ALA A 867 41.58 -17.11 3.53
CA ALA A 867 40.36 -16.57 2.98
C ALA A 867 40.28 -15.03 3.16
N GLU A 868 41.39 -14.38 3.56
CA GLU A 868 41.38 -13.01 4.06
C GLU A 868 42.28 -12.01 3.33
N ASP A 869 43.17 -12.37 2.37
CA ASP A 869 44.20 -11.40 1.92
C ASP A 869 44.55 -11.34 0.41
N ILE A 870 43.75 -11.89 -0.50
CA ILE A 870 43.83 -11.50 -1.93
C ILE A 870 42.42 -11.16 -2.41
N ASP A 871 42.02 -9.92 -2.19
CA ASP A 871 40.67 -9.40 -2.45
C ASP A 871 40.31 -9.31 -3.94
N ASN A 872 41.26 -9.50 -4.87
CA ASN A 872 41.08 -9.23 -6.29
C ASN A 872 41.73 -10.30 -7.22
N PRO A 873 40.94 -10.96 -8.10
CA PRO A 873 41.43 -12.03 -8.98
C PRO A 873 42.40 -11.54 -10.07
N ASP A 874 42.47 -10.22 -10.30
CA ASP A 874 43.37 -9.63 -11.30
C ASP A 874 44.76 -9.29 -10.74
N ASP A 875 44.99 -9.38 -9.42
CA ASP A 875 46.21 -8.87 -8.78
C ASP A 875 47.49 -9.55 -9.32
N TRP A 876 47.45 -10.88 -9.51
CA TRP A 876 48.58 -11.61 -10.07
C TRP A 876 48.88 -11.16 -11.51
N ALA A 877 47.83 -11.03 -12.35
CA ALA A 877 48.00 -10.64 -13.74
C ALA A 877 48.53 -9.20 -13.88
N MET A 878 48.04 -8.28 -13.03
CA MET A 878 48.50 -6.90 -12.98
C MET A 878 49.95 -6.80 -12.51
N CYS A 879 50.33 -7.52 -11.44
CA CYS A 879 51.71 -7.57 -10.96
C CYS A 879 52.67 -8.11 -12.03
N THR A 880 52.30 -9.20 -12.70
CA THR A 880 53.08 -9.79 -13.79
C THR A 880 53.21 -8.81 -14.97
N ALA A 881 52.14 -8.10 -15.33
CA ALA A 881 52.18 -7.09 -16.39
C ALA A 881 53.14 -5.95 -16.05
N MET A 882 53.12 -5.47 -14.80
CA MET A 882 54.03 -4.44 -14.31
C MET A 882 55.49 -4.92 -14.34
N ALA A 883 55.74 -6.16 -13.90
CA ALA A 883 57.07 -6.75 -13.92
C ALA A 883 57.61 -6.84 -15.35
N LEU A 884 56.81 -7.35 -16.30
CA LEU A 884 57.17 -7.43 -17.71
C LEU A 884 57.41 -6.05 -18.34
N ARG A 885 56.60 -5.04 -17.99
CA ARG A 885 56.78 -3.67 -18.47
C ARG A 885 58.06 -3.02 -17.93
N SER A 886 58.47 -3.37 -16.71
CA SER A 886 59.68 -2.86 -16.08
C SER A 886 60.97 -3.58 -16.51
N PHE A 887 60.85 -4.71 -17.21
CA PHE A 887 62.01 -5.50 -17.63
C PHE A 887 62.66 -4.91 -18.89
N GLU A 888 63.84 -4.32 -18.73
CA GLU A 888 64.57 -3.60 -19.80
C GLU A 888 64.79 -4.43 -21.09
N PRO A 889 65.13 -5.72 -21.06
CA PRO A 889 65.33 -6.51 -22.28
C PRO A 889 64.08 -6.58 -23.18
N LEU A 890 62.89 -6.48 -22.60
CA LEU A 890 61.62 -6.44 -23.34
C LEU A 890 61.18 -5.02 -23.72
N ASN A 891 61.73 -4.00 -23.07
CA ASN A 891 61.30 -2.61 -23.21
C ASN A 891 62.53 -1.69 -23.32
N SER A 892 62.92 -1.40 -24.56
CA SER A 892 63.98 -0.47 -24.94
C SER A 892 63.40 0.80 -25.59
N GLU A 893 64.21 1.85 -25.77
CA GLU A 893 63.77 3.10 -26.43
C GLU A 893 63.20 2.89 -27.85
N GLN A 894 63.56 1.80 -28.52
CA GLN A 894 63.13 1.50 -29.89
C GLN A 894 62.08 0.38 -29.98
N ARG A 895 61.89 -0.40 -28.91
CA ARG A 895 61.04 -1.59 -28.93
C ARG A 895 60.39 -1.79 -27.56
N THR A 896 59.07 -1.83 -27.53
CA THR A 896 58.26 -2.14 -26.35
C THR A 896 57.37 -3.34 -26.64
N VAL A 897 57.39 -4.36 -25.77
CA VAL A 897 56.51 -5.52 -25.90
C VAL A 897 55.04 -5.10 -25.79
N HIS A 898 54.18 -5.66 -26.65
CA HIS A 898 52.74 -5.42 -26.57
C HIS A 898 52.11 -6.32 -25.49
N LEU A 899 51.61 -5.73 -24.41
CA LEU A 899 51.03 -6.43 -23.26
C LEU A 899 49.52 -6.60 -23.42
N VAL A 900 49.08 -7.86 -23.51
CA VAL A 900 47.67 -8.24 -23.50
C VAL A 900 47.37 -8.96 -22.20
N MET A 901 46.35 -8.53 -21.46
CA MET A 901 46.00 -9.10 -20.16
C MET A 901 44.53 -9.53 -20.13
N GLU A 902 44.26 -10.73 -19.61
CA GLU A 902 42.92 -11.11 -19.16
C GLU A 902 42.53 -10.22 -17.97
N MET A 903 41.36 -9.60 -18.03
CA MET A 903 40.82 -8.81 -16.94
C MET A 903 39.45 -9.34 -16.55
N ARG A 904 39.32 -9.75 -15.29
CA ARG A 904 38.10 -10.35 -14.75
C ARG A 904 37.22 -9.30 -14.09
N ARG A 905 37.79 -8.40 -13.28
CA ARG A 905 37.05 -7.28 -12.70
C ARG A 905 37.12 -6.04 -13.57
N HIS A 906 35.95 -5.67 -14.10
CA HIS A 906 35.83 -4.47 -14.93
C HIS A 906 36.26 -3.16 -14.23
N GLN A 907 36.16 -3.08 -12.89
CA GLN A 907 36.58 -1.91 -12.11
C GLN A 907 38.06 -1.57 -12.27
N ASN A 908 38.89 -2.55 -12.65
CA ASN A 908 40.34 -2.36 -12.82
C ASN A 908 40.73 -1.86 -14.22
N LEU A 909 39.77 -1.65 -15.13
CA LEU A 909 40.06 -1.31 -16.51
C LEU A 909 40.80 0.04 -16.64
N GLU A 910 40.41 1.04 -15.86
CA GLU A 910 41.08 2.34 -15.88
C GLU A 910 42.53 2.22 -15.41
N LEU A 911 42.76 1.46 -14.33
CA LEU A 911 44.11 1.19 -13.80
C LEU A 911 45.00 0.48 -14.82
N CYS A 912 44.45 -0.39 -15.67
CA CYS A 912 45.27 -1.11 -16.66
C CYS A 912 45.98 -0.16 -17.62
N SER A 913 45.32 0.93 -18.03
CA SER A 913 45.92 1.93 -18.91
C SER A 913 47.05 2.70 -18.23
N ASP A 914 46.89 3.05 -16.95
CA ASP A 914 47.90 3.73 -16.15
C ASP A 914 49.12 2.84 -15.87
N LEU A 915 48.94 1.52 -15.78
CA LEU A 915 50.01 0.53 -15.59
C LEU A 915 50.77 0.19 -16.89
N GLY A 916 50.43 0.84 -18.00
CA GLY A 916 51.07 0.59 -19.29
C GLY A 916 50.69 -0.77 -19.89
N ILE A 917 49.51 -1.29 -19.59
CA ILE A 917 48.96 -2.49 -20.26
C ILE A 917 48.31 -2.03 -21.57
N ASP A 918 48.81 -2.52 -22.71
CA ASP A 918 48.35 -2.06 -24.02
C ASP A 918 46.92 -2.53 -24.33
N GLN A 919 46.55 -3.71 -23.84
CA GLN A 919 45.23 -4.29 -24.08
C GLN A 919 44.72 -5.14 -22.91
N ALA A 920 43.80 -4.57 -22.11
CA ALA A 920 43.03 -5.31 -21.12
C ALA A 920 41.74 -5.89 -21.74
N ILE A 921 41.53 -7.20 -21.60
CA ILE A 921 40.38 -7.90 -22.18
C ILE A 921 39.39 -8.22 -21.06
N PRO A 922 38.21 -7.54 -21.00
CA PRO A 922 37.21 -7.75 -19.97
C PRO A 922 36.41 -9.04 -20.23
N THR A 923 37.06 -10.20 -20.08
CA THR A 923 36.49 -11.51 -20.41
C THR A 923 35.23 -11.78 -19.60
N GLU A 924 35.27 -11.53 -18.30
CA GLU A 924 34.16 -11.83 -17.41
C GLU A 924 32.92 -10.96 -17.66
N ARG A 925 33.09 -9.65 -17.91
CA ARG A 925 31.99 -8.75 -18.31
C ARG A 925 31.34 -9.24 -19.60
N LEU A 926 32.15 -9.66 -20.58
CA LEU A 926 31.67 -10.21 -21.84
C LEU A 926 30.91 -11.53 -21.64
N ILE A 927 31.44 -12.45 -20.82
CA ILE A 927 30.77 -13.71 -20.47
C ILE A 927 29.40 -13.42 -19.85
N ARG A 928 29.29 -12.48 -18.90
CA ARG A 928 28.01 -12.13 -18.25
C ARG A 928 27.00 -11.55 -19.23
N LEU A 929 27.43 -10.66 -20.11
CA LEU A 929 26.57 -10.11 -21.16
C LEU A 929 26.11 -11.22 -22.13
N LEU A 930 26.99 -12.15 -22.47
CA LEU A 930 26.63 -13.33 -23.25
C LEU A 930 25.61 -14.20 -22.50
N THR A 931 25.78 -14.42 -21.19
CA THR A 931 24.82 -15.15 -20.34
C THR A 931 23.45 -14.48 -20.36
N LYS A 932 23.39 -13.15 -20.16
CA LYS A 932 22.15 -12.35 -20.29
C LYS A 932 21.47 -12.58 -21.64
N GLN A 933 22.23 -12.49 -22.73
CA GLN A 933 21.71 -12.73 -24.08
C GLN A 933 21.24 -14.19 -24.26
N MET A 934 21.92 -15.17 -23.66
CA MET A 934 21.47 -16.57 -23.67
C MET A 934 20.15 -16.76 -22.91
N THR A 935 19.96 -16.06 -21.80
CA THR A 935 18.72 -16.11 -21.00
C THR A 935 17.50 -15.60 -21.79
N PHE A 936 17.65 -14.52 -22.57
CA PHE A 936 16.51 -13.89 -23.25
C PHE A 936 16.29 -14.38 -24.70
N TYR A 937 17.36 -14.62 -25.46
CA TYR A 937 17.27 -14.96 -26.90
C TYR A 937 17.57 -16.43 -27.18
N GLY A 938 17.48 -17.29 -26.17
CA GLY A 938 17.66 -18.72 -26.33
C GLY A 938 19.08 -19.13 -26.75
N GLY A 939 20.05 -18.24 -26.57
CA GLY A 939 21.45 -18.47 -26.87
C GLY A 939 21.88 -18.28 -28.33
N LEU A 940 20.97 -17.95 -29.25
CA LEU A 940 21.30 -17.82 -30.67
C LEU A 940 22.28 -16.66 -30.95
N VAL A 941 22.08 -15.52 -30.30
CA VAL A 941 23.01 -14.35 -30.39
C VAL A 941 24.39 -14.73 -29.90
N SER A 942 24.45 -15.30 -28.70
CA SER A 942 25.72 -15.67 -28.07
C SER A 942 26.43 -16.76 -28.86
N GLU A 943 25.72 -17.76 -29.36
CA GLU A 943 26.27 -18.81 -30.21
C GLU A 943 26.84 -18.24 -31.51
N PHE A 944 26.09 -17.37 -32.19
CA PHE A 944 26.55 -16.71 -33.41
C PHE A 944 27.85 -15.92 -33.17
N LEU A 945 27.88 -15.06 -32.16
CA LEU A 945 29.06 -14.27 -31.82
C LEU A 945 30.26 -15.15 -31.44
N MET A 946 30.04 -16.23 -30.69
CA MET A 946 31.12 -17.14 -30.32
C MET A 946 31.66 -17.95 -31.50
N LYS A 947 30.81 -18.29 -32.48
CA LYS A 947 31.25 -18.91 -33.75
C LYS A 947 32.10 -17.93 -34.57
N LEU A 948 31.81 -16.63 -34.53
CA LEU A 948 32.63 -15.61 -35.19
C LEU A 948 34.03 -15.42 -34.57
N LEU A 949 34.20 -15.82 -33.31
CA LEU A 949 35.48 -15.81 -32.59
C LEU A 949 36.20 -17.16 -32.65
N ASP A 950 35.65 -18.14 -33.38
CA ASP A 950 36.29 -19.44 -33.56
C ASP A 950 37.21 -19.43 -34.78
N TYR A 951 38.51 -19.43 -34.54
CA TYR A 951 39.54 -19.44 -35.59
C TYR A 951 40.03 -20.87 -35.93
N SER A 952 39.32 -21.91 -35.48
CA SER A 952 39.58 -23.29 -35.89
C SER A 952 39.17 -23.56 -37.34
N GLU A 953 39.80 -24.56 -37.98
CA GLU A 953 39.46 -24.98 -39.36
C GLU A 953 38.06 -25.57 -39.48
N ALA A 954 37.48 -26.01 -38.37
CA ALA A 954 36.13 -26.55 -38.32
C ALA A 954 35.06 -25.46 -38.50
N ASN A 955 35.39 -24.19 -38.24
CA ASN A 955 34.47 -23.09 -38.40
C ASN A 955 34.17 -22.86 -39.89
N ASN A 956 32.91 -23.05 -40.28
CA ASN A 956 32.42 -22.82 -41.64
C ASN A 956 31.43 -21.66 -41.75
N VAL A 957 31.24 -20.87 -40.68
CA VAL A 957 30.29 -19.75 -40.63
C VAL A 957 30.93 -18.47 -41.17
N GLY A 958 32.01 -18.03 -40.53
CA GLY A 958 32.59 -16.72 -40.71
C GLY A 958 33.48 -16.38 -39.51
N ILE A 959 34.44 -15.49 -39.73
CA ILE A 959 35.35 -14.98 -38.71
C ILE A 959 35.28 -13.46 -38.67
N LEU A 960 35.32 -12.89 -37.47
CA LEU A 960 35.42 -11.45 -37.27
C LEU A 960 36.88 -11.03 -37.37
N ARG A 961 37.22 -10.12 -38.28
CA ARG A 961 38.59 -9.60 -38.46
C ARG A 961 38.64 -8.09 -38.33
N LYS A 962 39.77 -7.58 -37.87
CA LYS A 962 40.16 -6.16 -37.98
C LYS A 962 41.05 -6.03 -39.22
N ILE A 963 40.78 -5.04 -40.05
CA ILE A 963 41.59 -4.72 -41.23
C ILE A 963 41.93 -3.23 -41.18
N GLU A 964 43.18 -2.88 -41.44
CA GLU A 964 43.57 -1.47 -41.59
C GLU A 964 43.02 -0.90 -42.89
N ALA A 965 42.44 0.30 -42.84
CA ALA A 965 41.87 0.96 -44.00
C ALA A 965 42.89 1.25 -45.10
N GLY A 966 44.19 1.28 -44.78
CA GLY A 966 45.29 1.39 -45.75
C GLY A 966 45.32 0.23 -46.77
N VAL A 967 44.81 -0.95 -46.41
CA VAL A 967 44.69 -2.12 -47.30
C VAL A 967 43.62 -1.89 -48.38
N VAL A 968 42.66 -0.99 -48.15
CA VAL A 968 41.64 -0.63 -49.13
C VAL A 968 42.27 0.21 -50.25
N PRO A 969 42.01 -0.08 -51.55
CA PRO A 969 42.55 0.72 -52.65
C PRO A 969 42.19 2.21 -52.54
N ASP A 970 43.14 3.11 -52.86
CA ASP A 970 42.97 4.57 -52.72
C ASP A 970 41.71 5.12 -53.42
N GLY A 971 41.38 4.58 -54.61
CA GLY A 971 40.20 4.97 -55.37
C GLY A 971 38.86 4.65 -54.69
N GLU A 972 38.82 3.62 -53.84
CA GLU A 972 37.63 3.28 -53.04
C GLU A 972 37.59 4.06 -51.73
N ARG A 973 38.72 4.30 -51.08
CA ARG A 973 38.82 5.22 -49.93
C ARG A 973 38.32 6.63 -50.28
N ALA A 974 38.63 7.12 -51.48
CA ALA A 974 38.14 8.40 -51.98
C ALA A 974 36.62 8.42 -52.26
N ARG A 975 36.04 7.28 -52.71
CA ARG A 975 34.58 7.16 -52.95
C ARG A 975 33.77 7.14 -51.65
N ILE A 976 34.30 6.44 -50.65
CA ILE A 976 33.74 6.38 -49.30
C ILE A 976 33.67 7.79 -48.70
N SER A 977 34.79 8.51 -48.76
CA SER A 977 34.92 9.86 -48.19
C SER A 977 33.97 10.88 -48.85
N LYS A 978 33.53 10.66 -50.10
CA LYS A 978 32.58 11.53 -50.81
C LYS A 978 31.10 11.23 -50.54
N ARG A 979 30.74 10.03 -50.07
CA ARG A 979 29.35 9.60 -49.89
C ARG A 979 28.95 9.37 -48.42
N GLY A 980 29.84 9.70 -47.48
CA GLY A 980 29.66 9.50 -46.04
C GLY A 980 30.06 8.10 -45.57
N GLY A 981 30.34 7.98 -44.26
CA GLY A 981 30.86 6.75 -43.63
C GLY A 981 29.99 5.50 -43.84
N GLY A 982 28.69 5.62 -44.06
CA GLY A 982 27.83 4.47 -44.39
C GLY A 982 28.10 3.83 -45.76
N CYS A 983 28.84 4.50 -46.65
CA CYS A 983 29.30 3.92 -47.92
C CYS A 983 30.53 3.01 -47.77
N VAL A 984 31.23 3.07 -46.63
CA VAL A 984 32.20 2.03 -46.22
C VAL A 984 31.53 0.65 -46.21
N LEU A 985 30.24 0.60 -45.88
CA LEU A 985 29.53 -0.66 -45.72
C LEU A 985 29.02 -1.28 -47.03
N ASN A 986 29.12 -0.54 -48.14
CA ASN A 986 28.72 -0.99 -49.48
C ASN A 986 29.94 -1.22 -50.40
N ILE A 987 31.14 -1.40 -49.83
CA ILE A 987 32.35 -1.58 -50.64
C ILE A 987 32.27 -2.94 -51.37
N PRO A 988 32.14 -2.96 -52.71
CA PRO A 988 31.95 -4.21 -53.45
C PRO A 988 33.26 -4.99 -53.65
N LYS A 989 34.42 -4.40 -53.33
CA LYS A 989 35.75 -4.88 -53.77
C LYS A 989 36.78 -5.15 -52.67
N VAL A 990 36.43 -5.09 -51.38
CA VAL A 990 37.30 -5.60 -50.29
C VAL A 990 37.02 -7.08 -50.09
N GLY A 991 37.24 -7.86 -51.15
CA GLY A 991 37.11 -9.32 -51.13
C GLY A 991 35.77 -9.87 -50.60
N PRO A 992 35.75 -11.14 -50.19
CA PRO A 992 34.62 -11.78 -49.54
C PRO A 992 34.50 -11.30 -48.08
N CYS A 993 34.05 -10.08 -47.82
CA CYS A 993 33.88 -9.59 -46.44
C CYS A 993 32.67 -8.64 -46.28
N VAL A 994 31.95 -8.72 -45.16
CA VAL A 994 30.87 -7.80 -44.77
C VAL A 994 31.38 -6.87 -43.66
N PRO A 995 31.59 -5.58 -43.94
CA PRO A 995 32.01 -4.63 -42.91
C PRO A 995 30.91 -4.41 -41.88
N LEU A 996 31.31 -4.25 -40.62
CA LEU A 996 30.48 -4.23 -39.42
C LEU A 996 30.59 -2.91 -38.67
N ALA A 997 31.82 -2.47 -38.43
CA ALA A 997 32.12 -1.27 -37.66
C ALA A 997 33.37 -0.56 -38.19
N LEU A 998 33.44 0.74 -37.92
CA LEU A 998 34.58 1.60 -38.23
C LEU A 998 35.13 2.18 -36.92
N GLN A 999 36.45 2.09 -36.75
CA GLN A 999 37.16 2.74 -35.66
C GLN A 999 38.16 3.73 -36.25
N LYS A 1000 38.06 5.00 -35.82
CA LYS A 1000 39.02 6.03 -36.18
C LYS A 1000 40.29 5.89 -35.37
N GLN A 1001 41.42 6.33 -35.92
CA GLN A 1001 42.69 6.34 -35.17
C GLN A 1001 42.63 7.19 -33.89
N ARG A 1002 41.82 8.27 -33.89
CA ARG A 1002 41.53 9.10 -32.71
C ARG A 1002 40.02 9.27 -32.55
N GLY A 1003 39.30 8.19 -32.29
CA GLY A 1003 37.86 8.28 -32.05
C GLY A 1003 37.19 6.96 -31.73
N SER A 1004 35.95 7.08 -31.30
CA SER A 1004 35.17 5.95 -30.82
C SER A 1004 34.78 4.97 -31.92
N LEU A 1005 34.71 3.69 -31.54
CA LEU A 1005 34.20 2.64 -32.42
C LEU A 1005 32.74 2.92 -32.78
N LYS A 1006 32.46 3.14 -34.07
CA LYS A 1006 31.11 3.36 -34.63
C LYS A 1006 30.59 2.09 -35.30
N ILE A 1007 29.48 1.56 -34.82
CA ILE A 1007 28.79 0.39 -35.40
C ILE A 1007 27.72 0.88 -36.36
N ASN A 1008 27.54 0.22 -37.51
CA ASN A 1008 26.46 0.52 -38.45
C ASN A 1008 26.36 2.02 -38.87
N PRO A 1009 27.43 2.69 -39.31
CA PRO A 1009 27.41 4.11 -39.64
C PRO A 1009 26.32 4.49 -40.67
N PRO A 1010 25.69 5.68 -40.54
CA PRO A 1010 24.55 6.09 -41.37
C PRO A 1010 24.93 6.26 -42.84
N LEU A 1011 23.99 5.92 -43.75
CA LEU A 1011 24.19 5.92 -45.21
C LEU A 1011 24.39 7.31 -45.83
N ARG A 1012 24.03 8.39 -45.13
CA ARG A 1012 24.24 9.78 -45.55
C ARG A 1012 25.09 10.49 -44.51
N ALA A 1013 26.03 11.31 -44.96
CA ALA A 1013 26.68 12.29 -44.10
C ALA A 1013 25.66 13.38 -43.77
N ASP A 1014 25.47 13.69 -42.49
CA ASP A 1014 24.96 15.00 -42.11
C ASP A 1014 26.07 16.03 -42.40
N GLU A 1015 25.71 17.27 -42.75
CA GLU A 1015 26.61 18.29 -43.32
C GLU A 1015 27.83 18.71 -42.44
N ASP A 1016 28.01 18.10 -41.26
CA ASP A 1016 29.01 18.45 -40.24
C ASP A 1016 29.96 17.30 -39.79
N THR A 1017 30.00 16.13 -40.46
CA THR A 1017 30.92 15.04 -40.02
C THR A 1017 32.19 14.88 -40.89
N ASP A 1018 33.35 15.06 -40.24
CA ASP A 1018 34.73 14.76 -40.69
C ASP A 1018 34.99 13.23 -40.92
N ASP A 1019 34.04 12.49 -41.50
CA ASP A 1019 34.12 11.02 -41.68
C ASP A 1019 34.95 10.60 -42.92
N VAL A 1020 36.09 11.26 -43.20
CA VAL A 1020 37.04 10.85 -44.26
C VAL A 1020 37.88 9.67 -43.77
N LEU A 1021 37.85 8.54 -44.48
CA LEU A 1021 38.57 7.31 -44.09
C LEU A 1021 40.09 7.49 -44.27
N GLN A 1022 40.85 7.48 -43.18
CA GLN A 1022 42.31 7.60 -43.17
C GLN A 1022 42.97 6.22 -43.25
N ALA A 1023 44.22 6.15 -43.71
CA ALA A 1023 44.94 4.87 -43.87
C ALA A 1023 45.11 4.10 -42.54
N LYS A 1024 45.18 4.82 -41.41
CA LYS A 1024 45.31 4.25 -40.06
C LYS A 1024 43.97 3.97 -39.37
N ASP A 1025 42.84 4.22 -40.03
CA ASP A 1025 41.54 3.81 -39.50
C ASP A 1025 41.42 2.27 -39.56
N ALA A 1026 40.64 1.68 -38.66
CA ALA A 1026 40.42 0.25 -38.62
C ALA A 1026 38.97 -0.10 -38.99
N LEU A 1027 38.81 -1.13 -39.82
CA LEU A 1027 37.55 -1.70 -40.24
C LEU A 1027 37.37 -3.08 -39.60
N PHE A 1028 36.26 -3.26 -38.90
CA PHE A 1028 35.85 -4.58 -38.42
C PHE A 1028 34.95 -5.21 -39.48
N VAL A 1029 35.31 -6.40 -39.93
CA VAL A 1029 34.66 -7.10 -41.04
C VAL A 1029 34.38 -8.56 -40.68
N LEU A 1030 33.30 -9.09 -41.23
CA LEU A 1030 32.95 -10.51 -41.20
C LEU A 1030 33.42 -11.14 -42.50
N CYS A 1031 34.42 -12.03 -42.44
CA CYS A 1031 35.00 -12.68 -43.60
C CYS A 1031 34.82 -14.20 -43.53
N LYS A 1032 34.99 -14.89 -44.65
CA LYS A 1032 34.96 -16.36 -44.67
C LYS A 1032 36.30 -16.88 -44.13
N PRO A 1033 36.33 -17.95 -43.32
CA PRO A 1033 37.59 -18.61 -43.00
C PRO A 1033 38.27 -19.11 -44.29
N SER A 1034 39.48 -18.62 -44.57
CA SER A 1034 40.31 -19.12 -45.68
C SER A 1034 40.91 -20.48 -45.31
N LYS A 1035 41.07 -21.37 -46.31
CA LYS A 1035 41.68 -22.70 -46.14
C LYS A 1035 43.21 -22.70 -46.36
N THR A 1036 43.78 -21.58 -46.78
CA THR A 1036 45.19 -21.47 -47.16
C THR A 1036 45.89 -20.42 -46.32
N ASP A 1037 46.95 -20.83 -45.62
CA ASP A 1037 47.80 -19.98 -44.76
C ASP A 1037 48.43 -18.79 -45.52
N SER A 1038 48.44 -18.82 -46.85
CA SER A 1038 49.04 -17.81 -47.72
C SER A 1038 48.19 -16.55 -47.94
N ASP A 1039 46.93 -16.52 -47.49
CA ASP A 1039 46.01 -15.36 -47.61
C ASP A 1039 45.89 -14.56 -46.30
N HIS A 1040 46.79 -14.79 -45.34
CA HIS A 1040 46.76 -14.16 -44.02
C HIS A 1040 47.17 -12.70 -43.99
#